data_AF-A0A2N9FNZ1-F1
#
_entry.id   AF-A0A2N9FNZ1-F1
#
_cell.length_a   1.000
_cell.length_b   1.000
_cell.length_c   1.000
_cell.angle_alpha   90.00
_cell.angle_beta   90.00
_cell.angle_gamma   90.00
#
_symmetry.space_group_name_H-M   'P 1'
#
loop_
_entity.id
_entity.type
_entity.pdbx_description
1 polymer ?
#
loop_
_entity_poly.entity_id
_entity_poly.type
_entity_poly.pdbx_seq_one_letter_code
_entity_poly.pdbx_strand_id
1 'polypeptide(L)'
;MASLWIHGIIFFVLLMQQSLILVAVASSNVRIVYMGERQHDKPELVQDSHHEMLSSLLGRVGGSMYWVPLIKGFKLLGQVAAGGNAIFGDMVGHDGGRGCNCVVAATVVIAKSEVVWHSANHEAAKESILYSYKHGFSGFAAVLTESQAKLIADFPGVVRVVPNRVLSLQTTRSWDFLQVKPQTANGIFSMSHSGVGTIIGVLDTGIWPESESFKDEGMGEVPSRWKGICQVGEKFNHSHCNRKIIGARWYVKGYEAEFGKLNTSEGVEYLSPRDASGHGTHTSSTAAGVPVENVSFMGLAQGLARGGAPSAWLAVYKVCWATGGCSSVDLLAAFDDAIFDGVDVLSVSLGSTPPLSTYVEDVLSIGSFHAVTKGISVVCSAGNSGPYPQTVINTSPWVITVAASTIDRAFPTVITLGNNQTLVGQAFYTVKDMNEFHPIVYGEDIVATDADEDSARSCDSGTLNATLARGKVVLCFQSRSQRSAIIASSTVLDVQGAGIIFAQFPTKDVTISWDIPCVQVDFAIGTSLLTYMEMTRSIVDLCNATRISSRNILLMRLLGVDALLKPIVDQPLETLSTADLLNVNAAVIWLLVMLSFADASFQPLVQPSSGHGSHLPNPVVKFSLTKTAVGQLISPEVAFFSSRGPSSISPSVLKPDIAAPGVSILASWSPASPSYTVKTQPNPLNFNIESGTSMACPHISGIVTLLKAIHPTWSPAAIKSALVTTASLEDEYGQCIVAEGAPYKQADPFDYGSGHVDPNKAIDPGLVYDMGFSDYSRFLCAMGYNNSAISSITRAHIHCRKSANFLKNLNLPSITIPELKENLTVSRTVTNVGPVNSVYTAFVQAPVGTNVRVEPSILSFNSTIRKLKFKVTFHSLLRVQGRYSFGNLLWEDGFHVVRIPLIVRTVIEDFYAET
;
A
#
# COMPACT_ATOMS: atom_id res chain seq x y z
N MET A 1 -40.26 -59.88 -5.49
CA MET A 1 -39.68 -59.36 -4.23
C MET A 1 -38.25 -58.80 -4.36
N ALA A 2 -37.39 -59.27 -5.28
CA ALA A 2 -36.00 -58.77 -5.39
C ALA A 2 -35.84 -57.24 -5.60
N SER A 3 -36.73 -56.60 -6.38
CA SER A 3 -36.59 -55.17 -6.73
C SER A 3 -36.66 -54.21 -5.51
N LEU A 4 -37.44 -54.55 -4.48
CA LEU A 4 -37.61 -53.68 -3.30
C LEU A 4 -36.34 -53.62 -2.41
N TRP A 5 -35.56 -54.70 -2.35
CA TRP A 5 -34.30 -54.72 -1.61
C TRP A 5 -33.24 -53.82 -2.24
N ILE A 6 -33.14 -53.82 -3.57
CA ILE A 6 -32.16 -53.00 -4.31
C ILE A 6 -32.44 -51.51 -4.11
N HIS A 7 -33.71 -51.09 -4.21
CA HIS A 7 -34.09 -49.70 -3.98
C HIS A 7 -33.90 -49.28 -2.51
N GLY A 8 -34.17 -50.17 -1.55
CA GLY A 8 -33.89 -49.91 -0.13
C GLY A 8 -32.40 -49.67 0.14
N ILE A 9 -31.51 -50.50 -0.42
CA ILE A 9 -30.05 -50.35 -0.27
C ILE A 9 -29.56 -49.07 -0.95
N ILE A 10 -30.01 -48.77 -2.17
CA ILE A 10 -29.62 -47.54 -2.88
C ILE A 10 -30.08 -46.29 -2.12
N PHE A 11 -31.29 -46.28 -1.56
CA PHE A 11 -31.79 -45.15 -0.77
C PHE A 11 -31.02 -44.97 0.54
N PHE A 12 -30.62 -46.07 1.20
CA PHE A 12 -29.80 -46.02 2.42
C PHE A 12 -28.37 -45.54 2.15
N VAL A 13 -27.77 -45.92 1.02
CA VAL A 13 -26.46 -45.41 0.56
C VAL A 13 -26.54 -43.92 0.21
N LEU A 14 -27.59 -43.47 -0.48
CA LEU A 14 -27.79 -42.06 -0.80
C LEU A 14 -28.01 -41.20 0.47
N LEU A 15 -28.77 -41.68 1.46
CA LEU A 15 -28.93 -41.00 2.74
C LEU A 15 -27.62 -40.90 3.53
N MET A 16 -26.77 -41.94 3.49
CA MET A 16 -25.42 -41.87 4.06
C MET A 16 -24.53 -40.86 3.31
N GLN A 17 -24.68 -40.72 1.98
CA GLN A 17 -23.91 -39.74 1.19
C GLN A 17 -24.38 -38.28 1.36
N GLN A 18 -25.66 -38.04 1.72
CA GLN A 18 -26.18 -36.68 1.92
C GLN A 18 -26.09 -36.17 3.37
N SER A 19 -25.65 -37.00 4.33
CA SER A 19 -25.60 -36.67 5.76
C SER A 19 -24.22 -36.20 6.27
N LEU A 20 -23.20 -36.08 5.40
CA LEU A 20 -21.80 -35.94 5.85
C LEU A 20 -20.94 -34.97 5.02
N ILE A 21 -21.53 -33.87 4.53
CA ILE A 21 -20.76 -32.67 4.21
C ILE A 21 -20.61 -31.84 5.50
N LEU A 22 -19.73 -32.31 6.40
CA LEU A 22 -19.02 -31.36 7.26
C LEU A 22 -18.19 -30.45 6.35
N VAL A 23 -18.01 -29.18 6.74
CA VAL A 23 -16.91 -28.36 6.21
C VAL A 23 -15.61 -28.92 6.79
N ALA A 24 -15.11 -29.98 6.17
CA ALA A 24 -13.80 -30.54 6.45
C ALA A 24 -12.75 -29.54 5.94
N VAL A 25 -12.37 -28.60 6.81
CA VAL A 25 -11.18 -27.77 6.61
C VAL A 25 -9.98 -28.71 6.55
N ALA A 26 -9.57 -29.08 5.33
CA ALA A 26 -8.51 -30.04 5.11
C ALA A 26 -7.19 -29.47 5.66
N SER A 27 -6.77 -29.97 6.82
CA SER A 27 -5.51 -29.57 7.44
C SER A 27 -4.37 -29.84 6.47
N SER A 28 -3.69 -28.78 6.03
CA SER A 28 -2.55 -28.94 5.14
C SER A 28 -1.35 -29.42 5.95
N ASN A 29 -1.03 -30.71 5.81
CA ASN A 29 0.19 -31.31 6.35
C ASN A 29 1.47 -30.76 5.69
N VAL A 30 1.39 -29.80 4.77
CA VAL A 30 2.55 -29.12 4.20
C VAL A 30 2.96 -27.95 5.10
N ARG A 31 4.23 -27.93 5.50
CA ARG A 31 4.84 -26.89 6.34
C ARG A 31 6.08 -26.31 5.64
N ILE A 32 6.32 -25.02 5.86
CA ILE A 32 7.51 -24.30 5.42
C ILE A 32 8.41 -24.12 6.64
N VAL A 33 9.62 -24.67 6.60
CA VAL A 33 10.66 -24.56 7.63
C VAL A 33 11.64 -23.49 7.16
N TYR A 34 11.61 -22.31 7.78
CA TYR A 34 12.50 -21.19 7.46
C TYR A 34 13.70 -21.17 8.42
N MET A 35 14.91 -21.06 7.88
CA MET A 35 16.18 -21.23 8.61
C MET A 35 17.09 -19.99 8.58
N GLY A 36 16.57 -18.83 8.14
CA GLY A 36 17.32 -17.57 8.11
C GLY A 36 18.32 -17.48 6.95
N GLU A 37 19.48 -16.89 7.19
CA GLU A 37 20.54 -16.77 6.17
C GLU A 37 21.18 -18.12 5.81
N ARG A 38 21.86 -18.17 4.66
CA ARG A 38 22.51 -19.40 4.17
C ARG A 38 23.87 -19.57 4.84
N GLN A 39 24.04 -20.68 5.56
CA GLN A 39 25.30 -21.04 6.23
C GLN A 39 26.42 -21.45 5.25
N HIS A 40 26.08 -21.65 3.97
CA HIS A 40 27.01 -22.00 2.89
C HIS A 40 26.67 -21.23 1.60
N ASP A 41 27.68 -20.75 0.87
CA ASP A 41 27.45 -20.04 -0.40
C ASP A 41 26.94 -20.96 -1.52
N LYS A 42 27.48 -22.18 -1.57
CA LYS A 42 27.15 -23.22 -2.56
C LYS A 42 25.74 -23.76 -2.32
N PRO A 43 24.79 -23.59 -3.25
CA PRO A 43 23.40 -24.02 -3.05
C PRO A 43 23.24 -25.53 -2.81
N GLU A 44 24.16 -26.35 -3.31
CA GLU A 44 24.17 -27.81 -3.09
C GLU A 44 24.37 -28.14 -1.60
N LEU A 45 25.36 -27.54 -0.94
CA LEU A 45 25.62 -27.75 0.48
C LEU A 45 24.47 -27.24 1.36
N VAL A 46 23.80 -26.14 0.96
CA VAL A 46 22.58 -25.64 1.63
C VAL A 46 21.42 -26.63 1.47
N GLN A 47 21.29 -27.29 0.31
CA GLN A 47 20.27 -28.31 0.11
C GLN A 47 20.57 -29.59 0.91
N ASP A 48 21.84 -29.99 1.02
CA ASP A 48 22.21 -31.18 1.77
C ASP A 48 22.05 -31.01 3.29
N SER A 49 22.32 -29.82 3.84
CA SER A 49 22.02 -29.56 5.26
C SER A 49 20.52 -29.55 5.57
N HIS A 50 19.65 -29.19 4.62
CA HIS A 50 18.19 -29.39 4.75
C HIS A 50 17.82 -30.88 4.80
N HIS A 51 18.40 -31.71 3.92
CA HIS A 51 18.17 -33.15 3.93
C HIS A 51 18.66 -33.78 5.25
N GLU A 52 19.86 -33.41 5.70
CA GLU A 52 20.46 -33.89 6.94
C GLU A 52 19.59 -33.53 8.16
N MET A 53 19.20 -32.25 8.29
CA MET A 53 18.38 -31.77 9.41
C MET A 53 17.06 -32.53 9.50
N LEU A 54 16.33 -32.69 8.39
CA LEU A 54 15.06 -33.44 8.40
C LEU A 54 15.28 -34.93 8.66
N SER A 55 16.33 -35.55 8.10
CA SER A 55 16.64 -36.97 8.35
C SER A 55 16.95 -37.26 9.83
N SER A 56 17.62 -36.31 10.51
CA SER A 56 17.93 -36.39 11.95
C SER A 56 16.66 -36.38 12.82
N LEU A 57 15.59 -35.76 12.34
CA LEU A 57 14.33 -35.59 13.05
C LEU A 57 13.35 -36.74 12.77
N LEU A 58 13.25 -37.18 11.51
CA LEU A 58 12.50 -38.38 11.13
C LEU A 58 13.05 -39.62 11.84
N GLY A 59 14.38 -39.75 11.94
CA GLY A 59 15.05 -40.85 12.62
C GLY A 59 14.82 -40.95 14.13
N ARG A 60 14.24 -39.93 14.78
CA ARG A 60 13.91 -39.93 16.22
C ARG A 60 12.48 -40.41 16.53
N VAL A 61 11.62 -40.55 15.52
CA VAL A 61 10.18 -40.86 15.71
C VAL A 61 9.85 -42.33 15.36
N GLY A 62 10.67 -43.00 14.55
CA GLY A 62 10.45 -44.37 14.08
C GLY A 62 10.97 -45.48 15.00
N GLY A 63 10.25 -45.75 16.10
CA GLY A 63 10.62 -46.78 17.09
C GLY A 63 10.42 -48.25 16.67
N SER A 64 10.94 -48.69 15.51
CA SER A 64 11.10 -50.11 15.13
C SER A 64 11.94 -50.28 13.86
N MET A 65 12.99 -51.11 13.91
CA MET A 65 13.85 -51.41 12.75
C MET A 65 13.38 -52.67 12.02
N TYR A 66 12.75 -52.50 10.85
CA TYR A 66 12.35 -53.59 9.96
C TYR A 66 13.10 -53.51 8.62
N TRP A 67 13.69 -54.64 8.20
CA TRP A 67 14.33 -54.79 6.90
C TRP A 67 13.36 -55.43 5.90
N VAL A 68 13.23 -54.87 4.70
CA VAL A 68 12.44 -55.44 3.60
C VAL A 68 13.27 -55.45 2.32
N PRO A 69 13.68 -56.62 1.79
CA PRO A 69 14.42 -56.72 0.54
C PRO A 69 13.47 -56.63 -0.67
N LEU A 70 13.68 -55.63 -1.54
CA LEU A 70 12.82 -55.39 -2.70
C LEU A 70 13.49 -55.85 -4.00
N ILE A 71 13.34 -57.14 -4.33
CA ILE A 71 13.89 -57.74 -5.56
C ILE A 71 13.07 -57.27 -6.78
N LYS A 72 13.70 -56.52 -7.70
CA LYS A 72 13.11 -56.14 -8.99
C LYS A 72 13.70 -56.92 -10.17
N GLY A 73 12.91 -57.85 -10.69
CA GLY A 73 12.88 -58.21 -12.12
C GLY A 73 14.11 -58.88 -12.74
N PHE A 74 14.07 -60.21 -12.86
CA PHE A 74 14.82 -60.93 -13.90
C PHE A 74 14.39 -60.46 -15.30
N LYS A 75 15.29 -60.56 -16.28
CA LYS A 75 14.93 -60.64 -17.71
C LYS A 75 15.62 -61.86 -18.32
N LEU A 76 14.87 -62.63 -19.12
CA LEU A 76 15.30 -63.95 -19.58
C LEU A 76 16.46 -63.90 -20.60
N LEU A 77 17.34 -64.90 -20.50
CA LEU A 77 18.12 -65.41 -21.63
C LEU A 77 17.24 -66.34 -22.46
N GLY A 78 17.48 -66.39 -23.78
CA GLY A 78 17.02 -67.51 -24.60
C GLY A 78 16.75 -67.19 -26.07
N GLN A 79 17.73 -67.43 -26.94
CA GLN A 79 17.55 -68.43 -28.00
C GLN A 79 18.90 -68.93 -28.54
N VAL A 80 18.86 -70.05 -29.26
CA VAL A 80 20.02 -70.82 -29.73
C VAL A 80 20.18 -70.65 -31.24
N ALA A 81 21.42 -70.47 -31.68
CA ALA A 81 21.86 -70.79 -33.04
C ALA A 81 23.28 -71.34 -32.98
N ALA A 82 23.62 -72.29 -33.85
CA ALA A 82 24.94 -72.92 -33.91
C ALA A 82 25.62 -72.59 -35.25
N GLY A 83 26.96 -72.58 -35.28
CA GLY A 83 27.70 -72.59 -36.54
C GLY A 83 29.11 -71.99 -36.53
N GLY A 84 30.12 -72.86 -36.48
CA GLY A 84 31.21 -72.81 -37.45
C GLY A 84 32.49 -72.01 -37.18
N ASN A 85 33.60 -72.76 -37.17
CA ASN A 85 34.95 -72.39 -37.60
C ASN A 85 35.84 -71.54 -36.66
N ALA A 86 37.14 -71.77 -36.83
CA ALA A 86 38.26 -71.21 -36.06
C ALA A 86 39.29 -70.56 -37.01
N ILE A 87 40.38 -69.98 -36.46
CA ILE A 87 41.78 -70.14 -36.93
C ILE A 87 42.76 -69.46 -35.93
N PHE A 88 44.06 -69.82 -36.03
CA PHE A 88 45.20 -69.51 -35.15
C PHE A 88 45.73 -68.05 -35.16
N GLY A 89 46.58 -67.71 -34.17
CA GLY A 89 47.58 -66.61 -34.28
C GLY A 89 48.24 -66.09 -32.98
N ASP A 90 49.31 -66.77 -32.50
CA ASP A 90 50.66 -66.30 -32.07
C ASP A 90 50.93 -64.84 -31.55
N MET A 91 51.91 -64.49 -30.70
CA MET A 91 52.92 -65.18 -29.84
C MET A 91 53.67 -64.15 -28.92
N VAL A 92 54.18 -64.58 -27.74
CA VAL A 92 55.43 -64.13 -27.00
C VAL A 92 55.64 -62.62 -26.63
N GLY A 93 56.23 -62.17 -25.50
CA GLY A 93 56.72 -62.79 -24.23
C GLY A 93 57.89 -62.02 -23.54
N HIS A 94 58.16 -62.29 -22.24
CA HIS A 94 59.41 -61.99 -21.45
C HIS A 94 59.80 -60.53 -21.05
N ASP A 95 60.54 -60.22 -19.95
CA ASP A 95 60.87 -60.94 -18.67
C ASP A 95 61.45 -60.04 -17.52
N GLY A 96 61.38 -60.48 -16.25
CA GLY A 96 62.20 -60.04 -15.08
C GLY A 96 61.90 -58.66 -14.42
N GLY A 97 62.14 -58.37 -13.13
CA GLY A 97 62.66 -59.11 -11.95
C GLY A 97 63.18 -58.12 -10.84
N ARG A 98 63.53 -58.46 -9.58
CA ARG A 98 63.35 -59.67 -8.73
C ARG A 98 63.88 -59.44 -7.26
N GLY A 99 63.04 -59.44 -6.21
CA GLY A 99 63.45 -59.49 -4.77
C GLY A 99 62.62 -58.59 -3.81
N CYS A 100 62.33 -58.92 -2.54
CA CYS A 100 62.68 -60.07 -1.68
C CYS A 100 61.51 -60.50 -0.74
N ASN A 101 61.62 -61.70 -0.14
CA ASN A 101 60.57 -62.40 0.65
C ASN A 101 60.56 -62.00 2.15
N CYS A 102 59.66 -62.45 3.06
CA CYS A 102 58.65 -63.54 3.10
C CYS A 102 57.43 -63.09 3.97
N VAL A 103 56.47 -63.87 4.53
CA VAL A 103 56.32 -65.31 4.84
C VAL A 103 54.97 -65.87 4.29
N VAL A 104 54.16 -66.62 5.06
CA VAL A 104 53.00 -67.42 4.59
C VAL A 104 51.83 -67.46 5.58
N ALA A 105 50.59 -67.25 5.08
CA ALA A 105 49.33 -67.84 5.57
C ALA A 105 48.26 -67.74 4.44
N ALA A 106 47.21 -68.58 4.44
CA ALA A 106 46.30 -68.74 3.29
C ALA A 106 44.80 -68.54 3.62
N THR A 107 44.00 -68.09 2.64
CA THR A 107 42.50 -68.08 2.62
C THR A 107 41.98 -68.11 1.16
N VAL A 108 40.71 -68.48 0.97
CA VAL A 108 40.04 -68.79 -0.32
C VAL A 108 39.39 -67.57 -1.01
N VAL A 109 39.13 -67.72 -2.31
CA VAL A 109 38.55 -66.79 -3.32
C VAL A 109 37.12 -66.30 -3.00
N ILE A 110 36.79 -65.05 -3.37
CA ILE A 110 35.57 -64.61 -4.09
C ILE A 110 35.68 -63.13 -4.52
N ALA A 111 34.97 -62.74 -5.59
CA ALA A 111 35.02 -61.40 -6.17
C ALA A 111 34.32 -60.32 -5.31
N LYS A 112 34.78 -59.07 -5.41
CA LYS A 112 34.14 -57.92 -4.77
C LYS A 112 32.89 -57.47 -5.53
N SER A 113 31.78 -57.34 -4.82
CA SER A 113 30.69 -56.40 -5.13
C SER A 113 30.61 -55.39 -4.00
N GLU A 114 30.58 -54.09 -4.31
CA GLU A 114 30.38 -53.06 -3.28
C GLU A 114 28.88 -52.89 -3.00
N VAL A 115 28.49 -53.02 -1.73
CA VAL A 115 27.13 -52.76 -1.25
C VAL A 115 27.13 -51.41 -0.56
N VAL A 116 26.59 -50.40 -1.23
CA VAL A 116 26.43 -49.05 -0.67
C VAL A 116 25.13 -48.98 0.12
N TRP A 117 25.24 -49.02 1.45
CA TRP A 117 24.10 -48.89 2.36
C TRP A 117 23.66 -47.42 2.46
N HIS A 118 22.47 -47.11 1.95
CA HIS A 118 21.76 -45.87 2.29
C HIS A 118 20.93 -46.10 3.56
N SER A 119 20.86 -45.09 4.42
CA SER A 119 19.99 -45.13 5.61
C SER A 119 18.59 -44.66 5.25
N ALA A 120 17.56 -45.45 5.61
CA ALA A 120 16.17 -45.20 5.23
C ALA A 120 15.65 -43.79 5.62
N ASN A 121 16.23 -43.18 6.66
CA ASN A 121 15.89 -41.83 7.10
C ASN A 121 16.27 -40.74 6.08
N HIS A 122 17.31 -40.94 5.27
CA HIS A 122 17.79 -39.93 4.31
C HIS A 122 16.95 -39.95 3.02
N GLU A 123 16.45 -41.11 2.60
CA GLU A 123 15.52 -41.21 1.47
C GLU A 123 14.13 -40.71 1.89
N ALA A 124 13.63 -41.06 3.08
CA ALA A 124 12.41 -40.49 3.63
C ALA A 124 12.44 -38.95 3.76
N ALA A 125 13.61 -38.37 4.11
CA ALA A 125 13.80 -36.92 4.14
C ALA A 125 13.76 -36.29 2.73
N LYS A 126 14.35 -36.96 1.72
CA LYS A 126 14.28 -36.53 0.32
C LYS A 126 12.85 -36.62 -0.25
N GLU A 127 12.08 -37.65 0.10
CA GLU A 127 10.69 -37.79 -0.34
C GLU A 127 9.73 -36.84 0.38
N SER A 128 10.04 -36.45 1.62
CA SER A 128 9.22 -35.53 2.41
C SER A 128 9.45 -34.05 2.08
N ILE A 129 10.61 -33.67 1.52
CA ILE A 129 10.93 -32.31 1.08
C ILE A 129 10.36 -32.06 -0.33
N LEU A 130 9.43 -31.13 -0.42
CA LEU A 130 8.81 -30.68 -1.67
C LEU A 130 9.71 -29.67 -2.41
N TYR A 131 10.33 -28.74 -1.66
CA TYR A 131 11.20 -27.71 -2.22
C TYR A 131 12.30 -27.31 -1.22
N SER A 132 13.52 -27.10 -1.72
CA SER A 132 14.67 -26.62 -0.95
C SER A 132 15.02 -25.19 -1.36
N TYR A 133 14.81 -24.22 -0.48
CA TYR A 133 15.13 -22.81 -0.72
C TYR A 133 16.62 -22.58 -0.42
N LYS A 134 17.44 -22.54 -1.47
CA LYS A 134 18.91 -22.64 -1.37
C LYS A 134 19.72 -21.48 -1.99
N HIS A 135 19.02 -20.48 -2.53
CA HIS A 135 19.61 -19.43 -3.37
C HIS A 135 19.62 -18.03 -2.75
N GLY A 136 18.60 -17.65 -1.97
CA GLY A 136 18.51 -16.33 -1.33
C GLY A 136 18.55 -16.37 0.20
N PHE A 137 17.92 -17.39 0.79
CA PHE A 137 17.88 -17.68 2.23
C PHE A 137 17.94 -19.21 2.41
N SER A 138 17.93 -19.69 3.66
CA SER A 138 17.95 -21.10 4.05
C SER A 138 16.56 -21.58 4.48
N GLY A 139 16.23 -22.83 4.20
CA GLY A 139 14.97 -23.47 4.56
C GLY A 139 14.35 -24.32 3.45
N PHE A 140 13.24 -25.00 3.76
CA PHE A 140 12.56 -25.92 2.85
C PHE A 140 11.05 -26.02 3.11
N ALA A 141 10.29 -26.46 2.12
CA ALA A 141 8.90 -26.91 2.28
C ALA A 141 8.87 -28.43 2.36
N ALA A 142 8.16 -28.99 3.34
CA ALA A 142 8.04 -30.43 3.54
C ALA A 142 6.63 -30.85 3.99
N VAL A 143 6.28 -32.12 3.78
CA VAL A 143 5.10 -32.73 4.39
C VAL A 143 5.47 -33.18 5.81
N LEU A 144 4.88 -32.54 6.83
CA LEU A 144 5.14 -32.78 8.25
C LEU A 144 3.83 -32.93 9.03
N THR A 145 3.77 -33.90 9.95
CA THR A 145 2.67 -34.01 10.92
C THR A 145 2.73 -32.88 11.96
N GLU A 146 1.63 -32.66 12.69
CA GLU A 146 1.55 -31.64 13.76
C GLU A 146 2.63 -31.81 14.84
N SER A 147 3.08 -33.05 15.11
CA SER A 147 4.16 -33.33 16.07
C SER A 147 5.55 -33.10 15.47
N GLN A 148 5.79 -33.50 14.22
CA GLN A 148 7.04 -33.20 13.50
C GLN A 148 7.22 -31.68 13.31
N ALA A 149 6.15 -30.97 13.00
CA ALA A 149 6.13 -29.51 12.81
C ALA A 149 6.49 -28.73 14.09
N LYS A 150 6.17 -29.28 15.28
CA LYS A 150 6.60 -28.73 16.57
C LYS A 150 8.06 -29.06 16.86
N LEU A 151 8.43 -30.34 16.77
CA LEU A 151 9.80 -30.81 17.01
C LEU A 151 10.84 -30.10 16.12
N ILE A 152 10.47 -29.70 14.90
CA ILE A 152 11.37 -28.97 14.00
C ILE A 152 11.34 -27.45 14.20
N ALA A 153 10.32 -26.90 14.87
CA ALA A 153 10.31 -25.48 15.25
C ALA A 153 11.28 -25.18 16.40
N ASP A 154 11.50 -26.16 17.29
CA ASP A 154 12.44 -26.08 18.41
C ASP A 154 13.89 -26.46 18.01
N PHE A 155 14.16 -26.70 16.72
CA PHE A 155 15.45 -27.20 16.24
C PHE A 155 16.48 -26.06 16.04
N PRO A 156 17.72 -26.17 16.57
CA PRO A 156 18.73 -25.12 16.40
C PRO A 156 19.00 -24.77 14.93
N GLY A 157 18.82 -23.51 14.57
CA GLY A 157 18.93 -23.01 13.19
C GLY A 157 17.60 -22.90 12.43
N VAL A 158 16.48 -23.39 12.97
CA VAL A 158 15.14 -23.05 12.47
C VAL A 158 14.68 -21.75 13.11
N VAL A 159 14.30 -20.78 12.27
CA VAL A 159 13.81 -19.45 12.67
C VAL A 159 12.29 -19.46 12.80
N ARG A 160 11.57 -20.17 11.92
CA ARG A 160 10.11 -20.35 12.02
C ARG A 160 9.59 -21.52 11.20
N VAL A 161 8.58 -22.22 11.71
CA VAL A 161 7.76 -23.18 10.95
C VAL A 161 6.40 -22.55 10.64
N VAL A 162 6.00 -22.53 9.37
CA VAL A 162 4.78 -21.86 8.88
C VAL A 162 3.87 -22.87 8.16
N PRO A 163 2.55 -22.89 8.41
CA PRO A 163 1.64 -23.74 7.66
C PRO A 163 1.46 -23.24 6.21
N ASN A 164 1.39 -24.19 5.28
CA ASN A 164 1.00 -23.90 3.89
C ASN A 164 -0.41 -23.29 3.82
N ARG A 165 -0.62 -22.36 2.88
CA ARG A 165 -1.92 -21.72 2.61
C ARG A 165 -2.16 -21.68 1.10
N VAL A 166 -3.31 -22.17 0.66
CA VAL A 166 -3.78 -21.97 -0.71
C VAL A 166 -4.26 -20.52 -0.84
N LEU A 167 -3.77 -19.80 -1.85
CA LEU A 167 -4.14 -18.41 -2.11
C LEU A 167 -5.19 -18.34 -3.21
N SER A 168 -6.24 -17.54 -3.00
CA SER A 168 -7.24 -17.25 -4.03
C SER A 168 -6.69 -16.27 -5.07
N LEU A 169 -7.23 -16.32 -6.29
CA LEU A 169 -7.11 -15.23 -7.26
C LEU A 169 -7.64 -13.94 -6.62
N GLN A 170 -6.76 -12.95 -6.42
CA GLN A 170 -7.14 -11.68 -5.82
C GLN A 170 -7.75 -10.78 -6.89
N THR A 171 -8.75 -10.00 -6.52
CA THR A 171 -9.00 -8.72 -7.22
C THR A 171 -7.82 -7.76 -6.97
N THR A 172 -7.79 -6.54 -7.49
CA THR A 172 -6.66 -5.59 -7.28
C THR A 172 -6.58 -4.98 -5.85
N ARG A 173 -6.91 -5.82 -4.87
CA ARG A 173 -6.90 -5.77 -3.40
C ARG A 173 -7.97 -4.96 -2.69
N SER A 174 -8.27 -3.73 -3.11
CA SER A 174 -9.16 -2.85 -2.34
C SER A 174 -10.55 -3.43 -2.09
N TRP A 175 -11.17 -4.07 -3.09
CA TRP A 175 -12.50 -4.67 -2.96
C TRP A 175 -12.52 -5.96 -2.11
N ASP A 176 -11.44 -6.74 -2.10
CA ASP A 176 -11.32 -7.93 -1.24
C ASP A 176 -10.99 -7.58 0.22
N PHE A 177 -10.24 -6.49 0.43
CA PHE A 177 -9.99 -5.87 1.73
C PHE A 177 -11.30 -5.35 2.34
N LEU A 178 -12.11 -4.64 1.54
CA LEU A 178 -13.48 -4.21 1.88
C LEU A 178 -14.52 -5.35 2.01
N GLN A 179 -14.12 -6.62 1.86
CA GLN A 179 -15.01 -7.79 1.91
C GLN A 179 -16.19 -7.76 0.92
N VAL A 180 -16.09 -7.01 -0.18
CA VAL A 180 -17.11 -6.89 -1.24
C VAL A 180 -16.94 -8.05 -2.21
N LYS A 181 -17.15 -9.29 -1.72
CA LYS A 181 -16.76 -10.53 -2.39
C LYS A 181 -17.94 -11.21 -3.12
N PRO A 182 -17.78 -11.61 -4.40
CA PRO A 182 -18.83 -12.32 -5.15
C PRO A 182 -19.29 -13.65 -4.53
N GLN A 183 -18.46 -14.27 -3.70
CA GLN A 183 -18.76 -15.55 -3.04
C GLN A 183 -19.60 -15.40 -1.77
N THR A 184 -19.76 -14.18 -1.24
CA THR A 184 -20.57 -13.91 -0.05
C THR A 184 -22.04 -13.78 -0.47
N ALA A 185 -22.82 -14.85 -0.32
CA ALA A 185 -24.22 -14.91 -0.79
C ALA A 185 -25.10 -13.77 -0.24
N ASN A 186 -24.97 -13.45 1.05
CA ASN A 186 -25.67 -12.33 1.71
C ASN A 186 -24.81 -11.05 1.78
N GLY A 187 -23.78 -10.95 0.93
CA GLY A 187 -22.91 -9.78 0.86
C GLY A 187 -23.45 -8.74 -0.12
N ILE A 188 -23.01 -7.49 0.03
CA ILE A 188 -23.56 -6.35 -0.74
C ILE A 188 -23.45 -6.56 -2.26
N PHE A 189 -22.35 -7.16 -2.72
CA PHE A 189 -22.11 -7.45 -4.14
C PHE A 189 -23.15 -8.42 -4.75
N SER A 190 -23.56 -9.42 -3.97
CA SER A 190 -24.52 -10.45 -4.38
C SER A 190 -25.96 -9.93 -4.32
N MET A 191 -26.32 -9.28 -3.20
CA MET A 191 -27.68 -8.75 -2.97
C MET A 191 -28.05 -7.59 -3.92
N SER A 192 -27.07 -6.79 -4.35
CA SER A 192 -27.24 -5.71 -5.33
C SER A 192 -27.19 -6.18 -6.79
N HIS A 193 -27.01 -7.49 -7.03
CA HIS A 193 -26.68 -8.04 -8.34
C HIS A 193 -25.55 -7.24 -9.04
N SER A 194 -24.45 -6.97 -8.32
CA SER A 194 -23.28 -6.21 -8.83
C SER A 194 -23.59 -4.78 -9.34
N GLY A 195 -24.74 -4.20 -8.96
CA GLY A 195 -25.20 -2.86 -9.36
C GLY A 195 -26.12 -2.81 -10.57
N VAL A 196 -26.68 -3.93 -11.04
CA VAL A 196 -27.67 -3.96 -12.15
C VAL A 196 -28.80 -2.94 -11.91
N GLY A 197 -29.19 -2.23 -12.97
CA GLY A 197 -30.32 -1.29 -12.95
C GLY A 197 -29.96 0.16 -12.60
N THR A 198 -28.71 0.42 -12.21
CA THR A 198 -28.23 1.74 -11.73
C THR A 198 -27.24 2.42 -12.68
N ILE A 199 -27.17 3.75 -12.62
CA ILE A 199 -26.34 4.60 -13.49
C ILE A 199 -25.45 5.50 -12.62
N ILE A 200 -24.13 5.41 -12.80
CA ILE A 200 -23.13 6.30 -12.19
C ILE A 200 -22.74 7.37 -13.21
N GLY A 201 -22.94 8.64 -12.87
CA GLY A 201 -22.30 9.77 -13.54
C GLY A 201 -20.92 10.05 -12.94
N VAL A 202 -19.92 10.29 -13.79
CA VAL A 202 -18.54 10.64 -13.39
C VAL A 202 -18.16 11.99 -13.98
N LEU A 203 -17.84 12.97 -13.12
CA LEU A 203 -17.44 14.34 -13.50
C LEU A 203 -15.94 14.47 -13.26
N ASP A 204 -15.15 14.42 -14.34
CA ASP A 204 -13.69 14.18 -14.28
C ASP A 204 -12.99 14.60 -15.60
N THR A 205 -11.80 14.07 -15.89
CA THR A 205 -11.00 14.33 -17.12
C THR A 205 -11.49 13.59 -18.37
N GLY A 206 -12.60 12.84 -18.29
CA GLY A 206 -13.18 12.06 -19.37
C GLY A 206 -13.03 10.55 -19.16
N ILE A 207 -13.03 9.78 -20.25
CA ILE A 207 -12.78 8.32 -20.21
C ILE A 207 -11.91 7.85 -21.39
N TRP A 208 -11.13 6.79 -21.19
CA TRP A 208 -10.53 6.01 -22.27
C TRP A 208 -11.41 4.80 -22.62
N PRO A 209 -12.31 4.91 -23.61
CA PRO A 209 -13.40 3.94 -23.82
C PRO A 209 -12.93 2.57 -24.31
N GLU A 210 -11.75 2.46 -24.92
CA GLU A 210 -11.16 1.18 -25.34
C GLU A 210 -10.52 0.37 -24.20
N SER A 211 -10.59 0.85 -22.95
CA SER A 211 -10.11 0.05 -21.82
C SER A 211 -10.94 -1.23 -21.65
N GLU A 212 -10.26 -2.35 -21.42
CA GLU A 212 -10.87 -3.65 -21.11
C GLU A 212 -11.91 -3.56 -19.98
N SER A 213 -11.73 -2.65 -19.02
CA SER A 213 -12.68 -2.43 -17.91
C SER A 213 -13.97 -1.70 -18.30
N PHE A 214 -14.15 -1.30 -19.57
CA PHE A 214 -15.39 -0.68 -20.08
C PHE A 214 -16.06 -1.46 -21.22
N LYS A 215 -15.72 -2.74 -21.39
CA LYS A 215 -16.50 -3.64 -22.25
C LYS A 215 -17.91 -3.90 -21.70
N ASP A 216 -18.79 -4.40 -22.55
CA ASP A 216 -20.23 -4.53 -22.27
C ASP A 216 -20.79 -5.96 -22.38
N GLU A 217 -19.94 -6.99 -22.47
CA GLU A 217 -20.41 -8.37 -22.52
C GLU A 217 -21.22 -8.73 -21.26
N GLY A 218 -22.34 -9.41 -21.45
CA GLY A 218 -23.26 -9.76 -20.35
C GLY A 218 -24.11 -8.59 -19.81
N MET A 219 -23.92 -7.35 -20.27
CA MET A 219 -24.75 -6.23 -19.82
C MET A 219 -26.15 -6.21 -20.47
N GLY A 220 -27.15 -5.82 -19.67
CA GLY A 220 -28.53 -5.66 -20.11
C GLY A 220 -28.75 -4.44 -21.02
N GLU A 221 -29.97 -4.27 -21.50
CA GLU A 221 -30.37 -3.11 -22.29
C GLU A 221 -30.29 -1.81 -21.48
N VAL A 222 -29.87 -0.73 -22.14
CA VAL A 222 -29.80 0.62 -21.55
C VAL A 222 -31.21 1.04 -21.10
N PRO A 223 -31.41 1.51 -19.86
CA PRO A 223 -32.75 1.64 -19.29
C PRO A 223 -33.50 2.82 -19.93
N SER A 224 -34.76 2.62 -20.29
CA SER A 224 -35.59 3.59 -21.04
C SER A 224 -35.84 4.95 -20.36
N ARG A 225 -35.39 5.12 -19.11
CA ARG A 225 -35.34 6.42 -18.40
C ARG A 225 -34.17 7.32 -18.80
N TRP A 226 -33.13 6.72 -19.40
CA TRP A 226 -31.89 7.38 -19.78
C TRP A 226 -32.11 8.36 -20.94
N LYS A 227 -31.57 9.57 -20.83
CA LYS A 227 -31.69 10.60 -21.88
C LYS A 227 -30.35 11.14 -22.39
N GLY A 228 -29.24 10.66 -21.83
CA GLY A 228 -27.91 11.12 -22.20
C GLY A 228 -27.45 10.65 -23.57
N ILE A 229 -26.49 11.40 -24.11
CA ILE A 229 -26.00 11.24 -25.48
C ILE A 229 -24.56 10.73 -25.50
N CYS A 230 -24.16 10.15 -26.64
CA CYS A 230 -22.76 9.96 -26.97
C CYS A 230 -22.28 11.15 -27.81
N GLN A 231 -21.73 12.17 -27.16
CA GLN A 231 -21.26 13.41 -27.80
C GLN A 231 -19.95 13.14 -28.55
N VAL A 232 -19.97 13.36 -29.86
CA VAL A 232 -18.78 13.19 -30.72
C VAL A 232 -17.76 14.31 -30.51
N GLY A 233 -16.53 14.07 -30.93
CA GLY A 233 -15.44 15.05 -30.91
C GLY A 233 -14.14 14.46 -31.47
N GLU A 234 -13.02 15.10 -31.17
CA GLU A 234 -11.69 14.61 -31.56
C GLU A 234 -11.42 13.18 -31.05
N LYS A 235 -11.07 12.27 -31.97
CA LYS A 235 -10.83 10.84 -31.73
C LYS A 235 -11.96 10.14 -30.92
N PHE A 236 -13.20 10.63 -30.97
CA PHE A 236 -14.33 10.03 -30.25
C PHE A 236 -15.62 10.14 -31.08
N ASN A 237 -16.20 8.99 -31.42
CA ASN A 237 -17.42 8.89 -32.23
C ASN A 237 -18.49 8.06 -31.49
N HIS A 238 -19.70 7.95 -32.06
CA HIS A 238 -20.82 7.26 -31.41
C HIS A 238 -20.56 5.79 -31.01
N SER A 239 -19.64 5.06 -31.66
CA SER A 239 -19.34 3.66 -31.31
C SER A 239 -18.37 3.52 -30.12
N HIS A 240 -17.96 4.62 -29.50
CA HIS A 240 -17.19 4.63 -28.25
C HIS A 240 -18.09 4.61 -27.01
N CYS A 241 -19.42 4.75 -27.21
CA CYS A 241 -20.43 4.41 -26.22
C CYS A 241 -21.02 3.03 -26.56
N ASN A 242 -21.32 2.25 -25.53
CA ASN A 242 -21.81 0.86 -25.60
C ASN A 242 -22.81 0.63 -24.45
N ARG A 243 -23.20 -0.61 -24.13
CA ARG A 243 -24.07 -0.87 -22.96
C ARG A 243 -23.35 -0.74 -21.61
N LYS A 244 -22.07 -0.35 -21.58
CA LYS A 244 -21.33 0.00 -20.37
C LYS A 244 -21.22 1.51 -20.20
N ILE A 245 -20.59 2.20 -21.15
CA ILE A 245 -20.55 3.66 -21.28
C ILE A 245 -21.78 4.09 -22.07
N ILE A 246 -22.90 4.34 -21.38
CA ILE A 246 -24.20 4.62 -22.03
C ILE A 246 -24.37 6.07 -22.49
N GLY A 247 -23.44 6.94 -22.11
CA GLY A 247 -23.31 8.29 -22.65
C GLY A 247 -22.01 8.95 -22.20
N ALA A 248 -21.58 9.93 -22.98
CA ALA A 248 -20.33 10.64 -22.77
C ALA A 248 -20.48 12.07 -23.31
N ARG A 249 -20.23 13.07 -22.46
CA ARG A 249 -20.34 14.51 -22.75
C ARG A 249 -19.04 15.23 -22.38
N TRP A 250 -18.80 16.40 -22.98
CA TRP A 250 -17.60 17.21 -22.73
C TRP A 250 -17.89 18.72 -22.80
N TYR A 251 -17.24 19.47 -21.90
CA TYR A 251 -17.53 20.87 -21.62
C TYR A 251 -16.23 21.69 -21.56
N VAL A 252 -16.08 22.65 -22.48
CA VAL A 252 -14.86 23.46 -22.66
C VAL A 252 -15.14 24.98 -22.73
N LYS A 253 -16.41 25.39 -22.65
CA LYS A 253 -16.82 26.78 -22.98
C LYS A 253 -16.44 27.77 -21.88
N GLY A 254 -16.48 27.33 -20.63
CA GLY A 254 -15.95 28.08 -19.50
C GLY A 254 -14.43 28.15 -19.53
N TYR A 255 -13.77 27.05 -19.93
CA TYR A 255 -12.32 27.01 -20.10
C TYR A 255 -11.81 27.95 -21.20
N GLU A 256 -12.36 27.87 -22.43
CA GLU A 256 -11.91 28.69 -23.56
C GLU A 256 -12.20 30.19 -23.39
N ALA A 257 -13.18 30.55 -22.57
CA ALA A 257 -13.50 31.95 -22.25
C ALA A 257 -12.47 32.59 -21.30
N GLU A 258 -11.86 31.81 -20.40
CA GLU A 258 -10.89 32.28 -19.41
C GLU A 258 -9.44 32.18 -19.93
N PHE A 259 -9.06 31.02 -20.46
CA PHE A 259 -7.67 30.71 -20.83
C PHE A 259 -7.40 30.76 -22.34
N GLY A 260 -8.41 31.05 -23.15
CA GLY A 260 -8.33 30.94 -24.61
C GLY A 260 -8.35 29.50 -25.11
N LYS A 261 -8.10 29.32 -26.41
CA LYS A 261 -8.27 28.02 -27.07
C LYS A 261 -7.38 26.93 -26.48
N LEU A 262 -7.99 25.79 -26.21
CA LEU A 262 -7.31 24.58 -25.74
C LEU A 262 -6.33 24.05 -26.80
N ASN A 263 -5.12 23.69 -26.38
CA ASN A 263 -4.12 23.13 -27.28
C ASN A 263 -4.27 21.59 -27.38
N THR A 264 -4.76 21.09 -28.52
CA THR A 264 -4.83 19.65 -28.82
C THR A 264 -3.66 19.12 -29.65
N SER A 265 -2.65 19.96 -29.90
CA SER A 265 -1.45 19.58 -30.67
C SER A 265 -0.78 18.34 -30.06
N GLU A 266 -0.25 17.48 -30.93
CA GLU A 266 0.48 16.25 -30.57
C GLU A 266 -0.31 15.23 -29.71
N GLY A 267 -1.62 15.46 -29.49
CA GLY A 267 -2.47 14.58 -28.69
C GLY A 267 -2.34 14.77 -27.17
N VAL A 268 -1.77 15.90 -26.73
CA VAL A 268 -1.68 16.32 -25.32
C VAL A 268 -3.07 16.45 -24.69
N GLU A 269 -4.08 16.78 -25.48
CA GLU A 269 -5.47 16.86 -25.05
C GLU A 269 -6.44 16.63 -26.22
N TYR A 270 -7.69 16.24 -25.95
CA TYR A 270 -8.72 15.93 -26.94
C TYR A 270 -10.01 16.74 -26.73
N LEU A 271 -10.44 17.49 -27.75
CA LEU A 271 -11.75 18.15 -27.81
C LEU A 271 -12.89 17.13 -28.01
N SER A 272 -13.09 16.28 -27.01
CA SER A 272 -14.07 15.20 -26.92
C SER A 272 -14.15 14.64 -25.49
N PRO A 273 -15.03 13.66 -25.18
CA PRO A 273 -15.04 12.99 -23.88
C PRO A 273 -13.81 12.10 -23.61
N ARG A 274 -12.87 11.97 -24.57
CA ARG A 274 -11.67 11.14 -24.42
C ARG A 274 -10.73 11.69 -23.35
N ASP A 275 -10.27 10.81 -22.47
CA ASP A 275 -9.34 11.14 -21.39
C ASP A 275 -7.89 11.23 -21.89
N ALA A 276 -7.28 12.40 -21.79
CA ALA A 276 -5.84 12.61 -22.02
C ALA A 276 -5.02 12.64 -20.71
N SER A 277 -5.66 12.64 -19.54
CA SER A 277 -4.98 12.64 -18.24
C SER A 277 -4.77 11.22 -17.72
N GLY A 278 -5.82 10.39 -17.78
CA GLY A 278 -5.90 9.06 -17.17
C GLY A 278 -6.68 9.02 -15.87
N HIS A 279 -6.85 10.17 -15.19
CA HIS A 279 -7.54 10.27 -13.90
C HIS A 279 -9.01 9.84 -13.99
N GLY A 280 -9.78 10.38 -14.94
CA GLY A 280 -11.19 9.99 -15.16
C GLY A 280 -11.38 8.53 -15.57
N THR A 281 -10.41 7.96 -16.28
CA THR A 281 -10.34 6.52 -16.59
C THR A 281 -10.12 5.69 -15.32
N HIS A 282 -9.24 6.14 -14.42
CA HIS A 282 -8.94 5.49 -13.14
C HIS A 282 -10.11 5.54 -12.17
N THR A 283 -10.76 6.71 -12.03
CA THR A 283 -11.93 6.88 -11.15
C THR A 283 -13.15 6.11 -11.67
N SER A 284 -13.43 6.15 -12.97
CA SER A 284 -14.52 5.39 -13.60
C SER A 284 -14.36 3.87 -13.47
N SER A 285 -13.15 3.36 -13.68
CA SER A 285 -12.85 1.93 -13.54
C SER A 285 -12.82 1.48 -12.07
N THR A 286 -12.38 2.34 -11.14
CA THR A 286 -12.50 2.09 -9.69
C THR A 286 -13.96 2.03 -9.23
N ALA A 287 -14.84 2.89 -9.75
CA ALA A 287 -16.26 2.88 -9.38
C ALA A 287 -17.00 1.66 -9.95
N ALA A 288 -16.82 1.40 -11.25
CA ALA A 288 -17.69 0.49 -11.99
C ALA A 288 -16.99 -0.40 -13.03
N GLY A 289 -15.67 -0.46 -13.10
CA GLY A 289 -14.97 -1.26 -14.12
C GLY A 289 -15.41 -2.73 -14.14
N VAL A 290 -15.59 -3.30 -15.34
CA VAL A 290 -15.87 -4.74 -15.48
C VAL A 290 -14.64 -5.57 -15.06
N PRO A 291 -14.80 -6.87 -14.71
CA PRO A 291 -13.69 -7.69 -14.24
C PRO A 291 -12.67 -7.99 -15.35
N VAL A 292 -11.41 -7.59 -15.17
CA VAL A 292 -10.30 -7.83 -16.12
C VAL A 292 -9.18 -8.61 -15.43
N GLU A 293 -8.93 -9.84 -15.87
CA GLU A 293 -7.95 -10.76 -15.29
C GLU A 293 -6.50 -10.42 -15.65
N ASN A 294 -5.57 -10.88 -14.81
CA ASN A 294 -4.11 -10.84 -15.01
C ASN A 294 -3.51 -9.44 -15.27
N VAL A 295 -4.23 -8.38 -14.91
CA VAL A 295 -3.72 -7.01 -14.97
C VAL A 295 -2.61 -6.81 -13.96
N SER A 296 -1.68 -5.90 -14.25
CA SER A 296 -0.64 -5.47 -13.31
C SER A 296 -0.10 -4.10 -13.69
N PHE A 297 0.56 -3.45 -12.74
CA PHE A 297 1.38 -2.27 -12.99
C PHE A 297 2.83 -2.71 -13.14
N MET A 298 3.28 -2.93 -14.39
CA MET A 298 4.63 -3.46 -14.68
C MET A 298 4.96 -4.76 -13.90
N GLY A 299 3.98 -5.64 -13.67
CA GLY A 299 4.11 -6.85 -12.85
C GLY A 299 3.77 -6.68 -11.36
N LEU A 300 3.62 -5.45 -10.86
CA LEU A 300 3.19 -5.17 -9.50
C LEU A 300 1.66 -5.17 -9.37
N ALA A 301 1.16 -5.43 -8.16
CA ALA A 301 -0.26 -5.51 -7.82
C ALA A 301 -1.08 -6.47 -8.72
N GLN A 302 -0.42 -7.51 -9.26
CA GLN A 302 -1.01 -8.43 -10.23
C GLN A 302 -2.28 -9.12 -9.71
N GLY A 303 -3.36 -9.09 -10.49
CA GLY A 303 -4.63 -9.71 -10.12
C GLY A 303 -5.78 -9.39 -11.09
N LEU A 304 -7.00 -9.39 -10.56
CA LEU A 304 -8.26 -9.11 -11.26
C LEU A 304 -8.75 -7.68 -10.98
N ALA A 305 -8.58 -6.73 -11.90
CA ALA A 305 -9.15 -5.39 -11.72
C ALA A 305 -10.67 -5.45 -11.87
N ARG A 306 -11.39 -4.69 -11.05
CA ARG A 306 -12.81 -4.39 -11.20
C ARG A 306 -13.21 -3.19 -10.35
N GLY A 307 -14.36 -2.60 -10.66
CA GLY A 307 -15.00 -1.63 -9.80
C GLY A 307 -15.83 -2.26 -8.68
N GLY A 308 -16.43 -1.38 -7.87
CA GLY A 308 -17.39 -1.74 -6.82
C GLY A 308 -18.70 -2.25 -7.39
N ALA A 309 -19.20 -1.59 -8.44
CA ALA A 309 -20.43 -1.96 -9.16
C ALA A 309 -20.16 -2.29 -10.65
N PRO A 310 -19.57 -3.46 -10.98
CA PRO A 310 -19.24 -3.85 -12.35
C PRO A 310 -20.44 -3.86 -13.33
N SER A 311 -21.66 -4.09 -12.83
CA SER A 311 -22.87 -4.20 -13.66
C SER A 311 -23.71 -2.92 -13.68
N ALA A 312 -23.26 -1.84 -13.02
CA ALA A 312 -23.86 -0.52 -13.16
C ALA A 312 -23.43 0.14 -14.49
N TRP A 313 -24.28 1.01 -15.02
CA TRP A 313 -23.99 1.81 -16.22
C TRP A 313 -23.12 3.02 -15.88
N LEU A 314 -22.25 3.42 -16.81
CA LEU A 314 -21.41 4.62 -16.72
C LEU A 314 -21.92 5.72 -17.65
N ALA A 315 -21.96 6.95 -17.12
CA ALA A 315 -22.17 8.17 -17.86
C ALA A 315 -21.01 9.14 -17.57
N VAL A 316 -20.33 9.62 -18.60
CA VAL A 316 -19.08 10.37 -18.46
C VAL A 316 -19.29 11.84 -18.81
N TYR A 317 -18.77 12.74 -17.97
CA TYR A 317 -18.93 14.18 -18.12
C TYR A 317 -17.55 14.84 -17.97
N LYS A 318 -16.85 15.06 -19.09
CA LYS A 318 -15.51 15.67 -19.10
C LYS A 318 -15.62 17.17 -18.83
N VAL A 319 -15.16 17.57 -17.65
CA VAL A 319 -15.16 18.96 -17.14
C VAL A 319 -13.76 19.46 -16.78
N CYS A 320 -12.77 18.56 -16.82
CA CYS A 320 -11.38 18.82 -16.49
C CYS A 320 -10.47 18.55 -17.69
N TRP A 321 -9.42 19.35 -17.80
CA TRP A 321 -8.51 19.44 -18.93
C TRP A 321 -7.07 19.33 -18.44
N ALA A 322 -6.27 18.45 -19.05
CA ALA A 322 -4.92 18.10 -18.60
C ALA A 322 -3.96 19.32 -18.57
N THR A 323 -4.23 20.34 -19.40
CA THR A 323 -3.42 21.55 -19.53
C THR A 323 -3.89 22.73 -18.68
N GLY A 324 -4.97 22.61 -17.91
CA GLY A 324 -5.50 23.78 -17.15
C GLY A 324 -6.64 23.52 -16.16
N GLY A 325 -6.84 22.28 -15.71
CA GLY A 325 -7.79 21.97 -14.63
C GLY A 325 -9.26 22.02 -15.07
N CYS A 326 -10.16 22.36 -14.14
CA CYS A 326 -11.61 22.22 -14.32
C CYS A 326 -12.31 23.58 -14.21
N SER A 327 -13.01 24.03 -15.25
CA SER A 327 -13.76 25.29 -15.19
C SER A 327 -15.07 25.09 -14.42
N SER A 328 -15.39 26.01 -13.50
CA SER A 328 -16.62 25.96 -12.71
C SER A 328 -17.88 26.12 -13.57
N VAL A 329 -17.82 26.91 -14.63
CA VAL A 329 -18.95 27.09 -15.58
C VAL A 329 -19.25 25.78 -16.32
N ASP A 330 -18.21 25.08 -16.78
CA ASP A 330 -18.32 23.78 -17.43
C ASP A 330 -18.78 22.68 -16.44
N LEU A 331 -18.33 22.74 -15.18
CA LEU A 331 -18.78 21.87 -14.09
C LEU A 331 -20.29 22.00 -13.81
N LEU A 332 -20.83 23.23 -13.79
CA LEU A 332 -22.26 23.44 -13.54
C LEU A 332 -23.13 22.90 -14.69
N ALA A 333 -22.68 23.08 -15.93
CA ALA A 333 -23.35 22.52 -17.11
C ALA A 333 -23.41 20.98 -17.04
N ALA A 334 -22.32 20.34 -16.60
CA ALA A 334 -22.28 18.90 -16.39
C ALA A 334 -23.24 18.40 -15.29
N PHE A 335 -23.40 19.15 -14.19
CA PHE A 335 -24.41 18.82 -13.18
C PHE A 335 -25.83 18.90 -13.75
N ASP A 336 -26.18 19.94 -14.51
CA ASP A 336 -27.53 20.11 -15.07
C ASP A 336 -27.88 19.02 -16.10
N ASP A 337 -26.97 18.76 -17.05
CA ASP A 337 -27.10 17.66 -18.03
C ASP A 337 -27.19 16.29 -17.33
N ALA A 338 -26.38 16.01 -16.30
CA ALA A 338 -26.43 14.72 -15.60
C ALA A 338 -27.73 14.50 -14.81
N ILE A 339 -28.29 15.58 -14.23
CA ILE A 339 -29.60 15.57 -13.58
C ILE A 339 -30.72 15.34 -14.61
N PHE A 340 -30.62 15.94 -15.79
CA PHE A 340 -31.57 15.73 -16.89
C PHE A 340 -31.49 14.32 -17.47
N ASP A 341 -30.27 13.81 -17.69
CA ASP A 341 -29.99 12.50 -18.28
C ASP A 341 -30.47 11.33 -17.40
N GLY A 342 -30.47 11.54 -16.07
CA GLY A 342 -31.16 10.68 -15.11
C GLY A 342 -30.28 9.66 -14.40
N VAL A 343 -29.04 10.05 -14.06
CA VAL A 343 -28.12 9.24 -13.25
C VAL A 343 -28.64 9.04 -11.82
N ASP A 344 -28.21 7.98 -11.12
CA ASP A 344 -28.60 7.71 -9.72
C ASP A 344 -27.55 8.20 -8.72
N VAL A 345 -26.28 8.19 -9.14
CA VAL A 345 -25.10 8.51 -8.34
C VAL A 345 -24.19 9.42 -9.16
N LEU A 346 -23.58 10.42 -8.52
CA LEU A 346 -22.55 11.28 -9.09
C LEU A 346 -21.25 11.11 -8.30
N SER A 347 -20.20 10.67 -9.00
CA SER A 347 -18.82 10.61 -8.50
C SER A 347 -18.08 11.85 -8.96
N VAL A 348 -17.62 12.68 -8.01
CA VAL A 348 -17.00 13.98 -8.27
C VAL A 348 -15.68 14.07 -7.50
N SER A 349 -14.61 13.54 -8.08
CA SER A 349 -13.26 13.53 -7.48
C SER A 349 -12.55 14.89 -7.54
N LEU A 350 -13.30 15.99 -7.47
CA LEU A 350 -12.88 17.37 -7.76
C LEU A 350 -13.16 18.30 -6.57
N GLY A 351 -12.42 19.40 -6.46
CA GLY A 351 -12.72 20.48 -5.51
C GLY A 351 -11.59 21.52 -5.45
N SER A 352 -11.86 22.65 -4.80
CA SER A 352 -10.88 23.74 -4.60
C SER A 352 -10.32 23.71 -3.18
N THR A 353 -9.01 23.95 -3.04
CA THR A 353 -8.34 24.11 -1.74
C THR A 353 -8.87 25.34 -0.97
N PRO A 354 -8.76 25.39 0.37
CA PRO A 354 -9.11 26.58 1.14
C PRO A 354 -8.36 27.85 0.67
N PRO A 355 -8.95 29.05 0.81
CA PRO A 355 -10.23 29.36 1.46
C PRO A 355 -11.44 28.89 0.66
N LEU A 356 -12.44 28.33 1.35
CA LEU A 356 -13.63 27.76 0.71
C LEU A 356 -14.68 28.85 0.44
N SER A 357 -15.24 28.87 -0.78
CA SER A 357 -16.38 29.74 -1.16
C SER A 357 -17.68 29.32 -0.47
N THR A 358 -18.61 30.26 -0.24
CA THR A 358 -19.84 29.95 0.51
C THR A 358 -20.77 29.01 -0.25
N TYR A 359 -21.65 28.26 0.44
CA TYR A 359 -22.51 27.23 -0.19
C TYR A 359 -23.51 27.75 -1.23
N VAL A 360 -23.66 29.07 -1.38
CA VAL A 360 -24.53 29.74 -2.37
C VAL A 360 -23.75 30.38 -3.52
N GLU A 361 -22.41 30.24 -3.51
CA GLU A 361 -21.45 30.74 -4.50
C GLU A 361 -20.58 29.60 -5.05
N ASP A 362 -20.21 28.62 -4.21
CA ASP A 362 -19.54 27.39 -4.61
C ASP A 362 -20.41 26.57 -5.58
N VAL A 363 -19.92 26.46 -6.81
CA VAL A 363 -20.63 25.81 -7.91
C VAL A 363 -20.81 24.31 -7.67
N LEU A 364 -19.87 23.64 -6.99
CA LEU A 364 -20.03 22.22 -6.66
C LEU A 364 -21.15 22.05 -5.63
N SER A 365 -21.25 22.91 -4.61
CA SER A 365 -22.36 22.95 -3.67
C SER A 365 -23.70 23.24 -4.35
N ILE A 366 -23.76 24.16 -5.33
CA ILE A 366 -24.98 24.48 -6.09
C ILE A 366 -25.43 23.28 -6.95
N GLY A 367 -24.55 22.71 -7.77
CA GLY A 367 -24.88 21.57 -8.64
C GLY A 367 -25.27 20.33 -7.83
N SER A 368 -24.53 20.04 -6.76
CA SER A 368 -24.84 18.92 -5.87
C SER A 368 -26.12 19.11 -5.05
N PHE A 369 -26.50 20.35 -4.70
CA PHE A 369 -27.79 20.63 -4.07
C PHE A 369 -28.94 20.26 -5.00
N HIS A 370 -28.86 20.64 -6.27
CA HIS A 370 -29.87 20.29 -7.28
C HIS A 370 -29.93 18.77 -7.51
N ALA A 371 -28.78 18.07 -7.56
CA ALA A 371 -28.76 16.62 -7.70
C ALA A 371 -29.39 15.91 -6.48
N VAL A 372 -28.96 16.23 -5.26
CA VAL A 372 -29.48 15.60 -4.03
C VAL A 372 -30.97 15.86 -3.83
N THR A 373 -31.46 17.06 -4.18
CA THR A 373 -32.89 17.38 -4.09
C THR A 373 -33.74 16.72 -5.19
N LYS A 374 -33.12 16.10 -6.20
CA LYS A 374 -33.74 15.18 -7.16
C LYS A 374 -33.61 13.69 -6.77
N GLY A 375 -32.95 13.39 -5.66
CA GLY A 375 -32.74 12.02 -5.16
C GLY A 375 -31.45 11.34 -5.65
N ILE A 376 -30.57 12.08 -6.31
CA ILE A 376 -29.28 11.60 -6.84
C ILE A 376 -28.23 11.70 -5.73
N SER A 377 -27.49 10.64 -5.46
CA SER A 377 -26.45 10.66 -4.42
C SER A 377 -25.15 11.25 -4.95
N VAL A 378 -24.60 12.28 -4.29
CA VAL A 378 -23.35 12.93 -4.71
C VAL A 378 -22.23 12.58 -3.74
N VAL A 379 -21.15 12.02 -4.28
CA VAL A 379 -19.94 11.59 -3.57
C VAL A 379 -18.76 12.43 -4.05
N CYS A 380 -18.01 13.00 -3.12
CA CYS A 380 -16.88 13.88 -3.41
C CYS A 380 -15.62 13.48 -2.63
N SER A 381 -14.45 13.78 -3.18
CA SER A 381 -13.17 13.68 -2.47
C SER A 381 -13.05 14.70 -1.33
N ALA A 382 -12.33 14.36 -0.25
CA ALA A 382 -12.09 15.27 0.89
C ALA A 382 -10.97 16.30 0.66
N GLY A 383 -10.11 16.09 -0.35
CA GLY A 383 -8.93 16.90 -0.64
C GLY A 383 -7.62 16.21 -0.23
N ASN A 384 -6.53 16.59 -0.88
CA ASN A 384 -5.19 16.01 -0.68
C ASN A 384 -4.22 17.02 -0.01
N SER A 385 -4.73 17.84 0.92
CA SER A 385 -3.99 18.94 1.57
C SER A 385 -3.74 18.72 3.07
N GLY A 386 -3.88 17.49 3.56
CA GLY A 386 -3.54 17.10 4.93
C GLY A 386 -2.03 17.15 5.24
N PRO A 387 -1.62 16.83 6.49
CA PRO A 387 -2.44 16.33 7.59
C PRO A 387 -2.97 17.43 8.52
N TYR A 388 -2.79 18.71 8.18
CA TYR A 388 -3.19 19.82 9.05
C TYR A 388 -4.72 19.98 9.15
N PRO A 389 -5.28 20.42 10.30
CA PRO A 389 -6.70 20.73 10.45
C PRO A 389 -7.22 21.78 9.46
N GLN A 390 -8.54 21.82 9.28
CA GLN A 390 -9.27 22.77 8.43
C GLN A 390 -8.92 22.74 6.93
N THR A 391 -8.30 21.66 6.46
CA THR A 391 -7.88 21.44 5.06
C THR A 391 -8.92 20.73 4.19
N VAL A 392 -10.01 20.24 4.80
CA VAL A 392 -11.11 19.51 4.12
C VAL A 392 -11.93 20.40 3.20
N ILE A 393 -12.15 19.91 1.97
CA ILE A 393 -12.92 20.59 0.91
C ILE A 393 -14.29 19.92 0.75
N ASN A 394 -15.12 20.37 -0.20
CA ASN A 394 -16.44 19.77 -0.50
C ASN A 394 -17.36 19.63 0.73
N THR A 395 -17.37 20.65 1.60
CA THR A 395 -17.92 20.53 2.97
C THR A 395 -19.44 20.65 3.08
N SER A 396 -20.18 20.63 1.97
CA SER A 396 -21.65 20.73 1.95
C SER A 396 -22.33 19.58 2.71
N PRO A 397 -23.39 19.82 3.52
CA PRO A 397 -24.02 18.77 4.33
C PRO A 397 -24.66 17.64 3.50
N TRP A 398 -25.15 17.97 2.30
CA TRP A 398 -25.86 17.07 1.40
C TRP A 398 -24.97 16.11 0.61
N VAL A 399 -23.68 16.42 0.42
CA VAL A 399 -22.73 15.51 -0.25
C VAL A 399 -22.08 14.53 0.75
N ILE A 400 -21.61 13.39 0.23
CA ILE A 400 -20.78 12.43 0.97
C ILE A 400 -19.31 12.75 0.68
N THR A 401 -18.57 13.25 1.67
CA THR A 401 -17.16 13.66 1.52
C THR A 401 -16.22 12.57 2.05
N VAL A 402 -15.29 12.11 1.22
CA VAL A 402 -14.55 10.86 1.44
C VAL A 402 -13.05 11.09 1.67
N ALA A 403 -12.57 10.65 2.84
CA ALA A 403 -11.15 10.60 3.19
C ALA A 403 -10.44 9.37 2.62
N ALA A 404 -9.14 9.48 2.39
CA ALA A 404 -8.31 8.39 1.87
C ALA A 404 -7.68 7.58 3.00
N SER A 405 -7.85 6.26 2.93
CA SER A 405 -7.17 5.30 3.80
C SER A 405 -6.25 4.35 3.02
N THR A 406 -5.30 3.78 3.76
CA THR A 406 -4.42 2.71 3.30
C THR A 406 -5.13 1.36 3.21
N ILE A 407 -4.54 0.46 2.43
CA ILE A 407 -4.88 -0.96 2.35
C ILE A 407 -3.64 -1.77 2.75
N ASP A 408 -3.82 -3.06 3.08
CA ASP A 408 -2.77 -3.96 3.57
C ASP A 408 -1.74 -4.41 2.50
N ARG A 409 -1.50 -3.57 1.48
CA ARG A 409 -0.55 -3.79 0.37
C ARG A 409 0.62 -2.80 0.44
N ALA A 410 1.84 -3.32 0.29
CA ALA A 410 3.08 -2.54 0.15
C ALA A 410 3.88 -2.97 -1.08
N PHE A 411 4.87 -2.13 -1.42
CA PHE A 411 5.78 -2.34 -2.54
C PHE A 411 7.25 -2.39 -2.07
N PRO A 412 7.62 -3.36 -1.21
CA PRO A 412 8.95 -3.47 -0.65
C PRO A 412 10.02 -3.68 -1.72
N THR A 413 11.13 -2.97 -1.55
CA THR A 413 12.28 -2.92 -2.44
C THR A 413 13.54 -3.04 -1.60
N VAL A 414 14.31 -4.12 -1.82
CA VAL A 414 15.50 -4.41 -1.00
C VAL A 414 16.70 -3.64 -1.53
N ILE A 415 17.37 -2.93 -0.63
CA ILE A 415 18.62 -2.20 -0.85
C ILE A 415 19.75 -3.07 -0.28
N THR A 416 20.69 -3.50 -1.12
CA THR A 416 21.89 -4.24 -0.69
C THR A 416 23.08 -3.29 -0.69
N LEU A 417 23.83 -3.24 0.41
CA LEU A 417 25.00 -2.39 0.58
C LEU A 417 26.28 -3.14 0.17
N GLY A 418 27.36 -2.40 -0.11
CA GLY A 418 28.67 -2.99 -0.44
C GLY A 418 29.31 -3.84 0.67
N ASN A 419 28.82 -3.74 1.91
CA ASN A 419 29.21 -4.61 3.04
C ASN A 419 28.28 -5.85 3.20
N ASN A 420 27.44 -6.14 2.19
CA ASN A 420 26.43 -7.20 2.16
C ASN A 420 25.26 -7.09 3.17
N GLN A 421 25.17 -6.00 3.95
CA GLN A 421 23.96 -5.72 4.72
C GLN A 421 22.78 -5.39 3.78
N THR A 422 21.56 -5.68 4.22
CA THR A 422 20.33 -5.37 3.47
C THR A 422 19.38 -4.51 4.27
N LEU A 423 18.84 -3.48 3.63
CA LEU A 423 17.78 -2.59 4.11
C LEU A 423 16.56 -2.71 3.18
N VAL A 424 15.39 -2.22 3.60
CA VAL A 424 14.16 -2.29 2.80
C VAL A 424 13.48 -0.93 2.76
N GLY A 425 13.29 -0.40 1.56
CA GLY A 425 12.44 0.77 1.30
C GLY A 425 11.18 0.40 0.52
N GLN A 426 10.42 1.40 0.11
CA GLN A 426 9.32 1.25 -0.84
C GLN A 426 9.64 1.98 -2.15
N ALA A 427 9.22 1.40 -3.28
CA ALA A 427 9.38 1.96 -4.61
C ALA A 427 8.38 1.31 -5.57
N PHE A 428 8.32 1.81 -6.81
CA PHE A 428 7.66 1.12 -7.94
C PHE A 428 8.68 0.66 -9.00
N TYR A 429 9.86 0.19 -8.58
CA TYR A 429 10.98 -0.12 -9.47
C TYR A 429 10.92 -1.55 -10.03
N THR A 430 10.64 -1.65 -11.33
CA THR A 430 10.41 -2.92 -12.05
C THR A 430 11.39 -3.15 -13.22
N VAL A 431 12.24 -2.17 -13.52
CA VAL A 431 13.20 -2.21 -14.64
C VAL A 431 14.43 -3.05 -14.26
N LYS A 432 15.12 -3.60 -15.27
CA LYS A 432 16.08 -4.70 -15.10
C LYS A 432 17.50 -4.27 -14.69
N ASP A 433 17.82 -2.99 -14.85
CA ASP A 433 19.22 -2.54 -15.07
C ASP A 433 19.93 -1.98 -13.80
N MET A 434 19.33 -2.08 -12.62
CA MET A 434 19.95 -1.71 -11.32
C MET A 434 20.25 -2.92 -10.42
N ASN A 435 20.35 -4.13 -11.02
CA ASN A 435 20.79 -5.36 -10.34
C ASN A 435 22.33 -5.43 -10.20
N GLU A 436 23.04 -4.33 -10.45
CA GLU A 436 24.48 -4.15 -10.24
C GLU A 436 24.73 -3.20 -9.05
N PHE A 437 25.99 -2.95 -8.71
CA PHE A 437 26.36 -2.03 -7.62
C PHE A 437 26.71 -0.65 -8.16
N HIS A 438 25.94 0.35 -7.75
CA HIS A 438 26.11 1.75 -8.14
C HIS A 438 26.74 2.54 -6.98
N PRO A 439 27.69 3.45 -7.24
CA PRO A 439 28.22 4.33 -6.20
C PRO A 439 27.12 5.19 -5.60
N ILE A 440 27.16 5.43 -4.28
CA ILE A 440 26.23 6.31 -3.59
C ILE A 440 26.93 7.60 -3.11
N VAL A 441 26.24 8.73 -3.23
CA VAL A 441 26.62 10.06 -2.73
C VAL A 441 25.45 10.67 -1.97
N TYR A 442 25.71 11.56 -1.02
CA TYR A 442 24.69 12.24 -0.23
C TYR A 442 24.56 13.68 -0.74
N GLY A 443 23.34 14.22 -0.80
CA GLY A 443 23.05 15.51 -1.47
C GLY A 443 23.91 16.67 -0.96
N GLU A 444 24.17 16.70 0.33
CA GLU A 444 25.01 17.70 1.03
C GLU A 444 26.49 17.66 0.58
N ASP A 445 27.01 16.50 0.13
CA ASP A 445 28.39 16.37 -0.39
C ASP A 445 28.56 16.93 -1.81
N ILE A 446 27.45 17.19 -2.52
CA ILE A 446 27.44 17.39 -3.98
C ILE A 446 26.74 18.70 -4.40
N VAL A 447 26.79 19.72 -3.53
CA VAL A 447 26.18 21.04 -3.75
C VAL A 447 26.61 21.69 -5.08
N ALA A 448 25.66 22.30 -5.79
CA ALA A 448 25.92 23.17 -6.92
C ALA A 448 26.56 24.51 -6.47
N THR A 449 27.31 25.17 -7.35
CA THR A 449 28.15 26.34 -7.00
C THR A 449 27.38 27.53 -6.39
N ASP A 450 26.10 27.67 -6.72
CA ASP A 450 25.24 28.78 -6.28
C ASP A 450 24.08 28.31 -5.36
N ALA A 451 24.19 27.13 -4.75
CA ALA A 451 23.18 26.52 -3.88
C ALA A 451 23.69 26.34 -2.43
N ASP A 452 22.75 26.13 -1.49
CA ASP A 452 23.04 25.84 -0.08
C ASP A 452 23.00 24.34 0.25
N GLU A 453 23.72 23.95 1.31
CA GLU A 453 23.85 22.57 1.80
C GLU A 453 22.50 21.98 2.27
N ASP A 454 21.62 22.78 2.90
CA ASP A 454 20.32 22.31 3.42
C ASP A 454 19.34 21.93 2.29
N SER A 455 19.30 22.72 1.22
CA SER A 455 18.51 22.46 0.01
C SER A 455 19.15 21.38 -0.87
N ALA A 456 20.48 21.28 -0.92
CA ALA A 456 21.17 20.19 -1.61
C ALA A 456 21.00 18.83 -0.92
N ARG A 457 21.04 18.76 0.43
CA ARG A 457 20.61 17.59 1.21
C ARG A 457 19.18 17.15 0.84
N SER A 458 18.32 18.13 0.59
CA SER A 458 16.92 17.92 0.22
C SER A 458 16.72 17.51 -1.25
N CYS A 459 17.76 17.69 -2.08
CA CYS A 459 17.75 17.53 -3.53
C CYS A 459 16.74 18.46 -4.24
N ASP A 460 16.73 19.72 -3.82
CA ASP A 460 15.88 20.78 -4.40
C ASP A 460 16.30 21.13 -5.84
N SER A 461 15.36 21.61 -6.64
CA SER A 461 15.59 21.83 -8.07
C SER A 461 16.78 22.76 -8.33
N GLY A 462 17.74 22.30 -9.14
CA GLY A 462 18.97 23.03 -9.47
C GLY A 462 20.10 22.96 -8.42
N THR A 463 19.92 22.31 -7.27
CA THR A 463 20.90 22.36 -6.16
C THR A 463 22.04 21.34 -6.22
N LEU A 464 21.98 20.35 -7.11
CA LEU A 464 22.96 19.26 -7.20
C LEU A 464 23.98 19.46 -8.33
N ASN A 465 25.23 19.07 -8.08
CA ASN A 465 26.33 19.18 -9.04
C ASN A 465 26.33 18.01 -10.04
N ALA A 466 26.02 18.29 -11.31
CA ALA A 466 25.94 17.30 -12.39
C ALA A 466 27.27 16.63 -12.82
N THR A 467 28.41 17.04 -12.25
CA THR A 467 29.68 16.29 -12.38
C THR A 467 29.82 15.26 -11.25
N LEU A 468 29.30 15.57 -10.06
CA LEU A 468 29.42 14.71 -8.87
C LEU A 468 28.26 13.69 -8.76
N ALA A 469 27.06 14.01 -9.25
CA ALA A 469 25.89 13.12 -9.23
C ALA A 469 25.90 12.05 -10.34
N ARG A 470 26.53 12.35 -11.49
CA ARG A 470 26.45 11.57 -12.74
C ARG A 470 26.71 10.07 -12.55
N GLY A 471 25.73 9.24 -12.90
CA GLY A 471 25.83 7.78 -12.84
C GLY A 471 25.82 7.17 -11.42
N LYS A 472 25.52 7.97 -10.39
CA LYS A 472 25.49 7.53 -8.98
C LYS A 472 24.07 7.53 -8.42
N VAL A 473 23.84 6.77 -7.37
CA VAL A 473 22.65 6.92 -6.54
C VAL A 473 22.85 8.10 -5.58
N VAL A 474 21.84 8.96 -5.43
CA VAL A 474 21.86 10.08 -4.50
C VAL A 474 20.99 9.77 -3.28
N LEU A 475 21.55 9.92 -2.08
CA LEU A 475 20.81 9.92 -0.82
C LEU A 475 20.36 11.35 -0.51
N CYS A 476 19.05 11.55 -0.37
CA CYS A 476 18.42 12.83 -0.08
C CYS A 476 17.56 12.69 1.19
N PHE A 477 17.47 13.74 2.02
CA PHE A 477 16.64 13.75 3.22
C PHE A 477 15.56 14.84 3.13
N GLN A 478 14.31 14.47 3.37
CA GLN A 478 13.17 15.39 3.44
C GLN A 478 13.42 16.52 4.44
N SER A 479 13.05 17.74 4.06
CA SER A 479 13.19 18.95 4.86
C SER A 479 11.85 19.67 5.04
N ARG A 480 11.89 20.94 5.49
CA ARG A 480 10.68 21.76 5.67
C ARG A 480 10.17 22.34 4.35
N SER A 481 11.09 22.80 3.49
CA SER A 481 10.84 23.30 2.14
C SER A 481 10.45 22.17 1.20
N GLN A 482 11.21 21.08 1.22
CA GLN A 482 11.07 19.98 0.30
C GLN A 482 10.54 18.73 0.96
N ARG A 483 9.42 18.25 0.42
CA ARG A 483 8.71 17.06 0.91
C ARG A 483 8.35 16.09 -0.21
N SER A 484 8.68 16.40 -1.46
CA SER A 484 8.28 15.63 -2.62
C SER A 484 9.44 14.78 -3.14
N ALA A 485 9.31 13.46 -2.95
CA ALA A 485 10.22 12.50 -3.58
C ALA A 485 10.17 12.58 -5.12
N ILE A 486 9.05 13.05 -5.70
CA ILE A 486 8.95 13.32 -7.15
C ILE A 486 9.93 14.42 -7.53
N ILE A 487 9.88 15.59 -6.87
CA ILE A 487 10.77 16.73 -7.20
C ILE A 487 12.23 16.34 -6.98
N ALA A 488 12.55 15.69 -5.86
CA ALA A 488 13.90 15.21 -5.60
C ALA A 488 14.38 14.20 -6.67
N SER A 489 13.52 13.29 -7.11
CA SER A 489 13.82 12.36 -8.21
C SER A 489 13.99 13.08 -9.56
N SER A 490 13.24 14.15 -9.83
CA SER A 490 13.44 14.99 -11.02
C SER A 490 14.78 15.71 -10.97
N THR A 491 15.14 16.35 -9.85
CA THR A 491 16.45 16.98 -9.65
C THR A 491 17.59 16.00 -9.93
N VAL A 492 17.51 14.77 -9.38
CA VAL A 492 18.53 13.74 -9.57
C VAL A 492 18.60 13.24 -11.03
N LEU A 493 17.47 13.18 -11.73
CA LEU A 493 17.40 12.83 -13.16
C LEU A 493 18.05 13.92 -14.04
N ASP A 494 17.76 15.20 -13.79
CA ASP A 494 18.30 16.34 -14.56
C ASP A 494 19.83 16.39 -14.50
N VAL A 495 20.40 16.07 -13.32
CA VAL A 495 21.87 15.98 -13.11
C VAL A 495 22.48 14.64 -13.52
N GLN A 496 21.69 13.77 -14.17
CA GLN A 496 22.08 12.49 -14.74
C GLN A 496 22.57 11.46 -13.70
N GLY A 497 21.98 11.49 -12.50
CA GLY A 497 22.11 10.44 -11.50
C GLY A 497 21.46 9.11 -11.96
N ALA A 498 21.89 8.00 -11.37
CA ALA A 498 21.39 6.65 -11.67
C ALA A 498 20.19 6.23 -10.80
N GLY A 499 19.87 6.97 -9.73
CA GLY A 499 18.78 6.66 -8.81
C GLY A 499 18.79 7.56 -7.58
N ILE A 500 17.71 7.52 -6.81
CA ILE A 500 17.55 8.26 -5.56
C ILE A 500 17.08 7.36 -4.43
N ILE A 501 17.66 7.54 -3.25
CA ILE A 501 17.09 7.07 -1.99
C ILE A 501 16.60 8.31 -1.24
N PHE A 502 15.30 8.39 -0.96
CA PHE A 502 14.68 9.54 -0.33
C PHE A 502 14.24 9.19 1.10
N ALA A 503 14.98 9.70 2.08
CA ALA A 503 14.70 9.51 3.51
C ALA A 503 13.65 10.52 3.97
N GLN A 504 12.52 10.02 4.48
CA GLN A 504 11.33 10.83 4.79
C GLN A 504 10.63 10.37 6.08
N PHE A 505 9.60 11.12 6.50
CA PHE A 505 8.67 10.62 7.53
C PHE A 505 7.95 9.35 7.03
N PRO A 506 7.71 8.34 7.89
CA PRO A 506 6.98 7.15 7.50
C PRO A 506 5.57 7.46 6.97
N THR A 507 5.32 7.04 5.73
CA THR A 507 4.00 6.98 5.09
C THR A 507 3.95 5.73 4.21
N LYS A 508 2.74 5.19 4.01
CA LYS A 508 2.46 4.08 3.11
C LYS A 508 2.17 4.54 1.68
N ASP A 509 2.14 5.86 1.43
CA ASP A 509 2.10 6.38 0.08
C ASP A 509 3.48 6.27 -0.60
N VAL A 510 3.48 5.75 -1.82
CA VAL A 510 4.70 5.43 -2.58
C VAL A 510 4.71 6.27 -3.85
N THR A 511 5.83 6.95 -4.10
CA THR A 511 6.05 7.76 -5.28
C THR A 511 6.39 6.88 -6.48
N ILE A 512 5.68 7.09 -7.59
CA ILE A 512 6.11 6.58 -8.89
C ILE A 512 7.24 7.47 -9.41
N SER A 513 8.34 6.84 -9.83
CA SER A 513 9.36 7.47 -10.68
C SER A 513 9.68 6.53 -11.83
N TRP A 514 9.83 7.09 -13.03
CA TRP A 514 9.80 6.35 -14.29
C TRP A 514 11.17 6.09 -14.89
N ASP A 515 12.01 7.13 -14.97
CA ASP A 515 13.31 7.07 -15.65
C ASP A 515 14.47 6.61 -14.75
N ILE A 516 14.35 6.78 -13.43
CA ILE A 516 15.33 6.29 -12.43
C ILE A 516 14.61 5.67 -11.22
N PRO A 517 15.24 4.72 -10.48
CA PRO A 517 14.67 4.20 -9.25
C PRO A 517 14.57 5.30 -8.19
N CYS A 518 13.38 5.50 -7.65
CA CYS A 518 13.16 6.25 -6.43
C CYS A 518 12.77 5.29 -5.32
N VAL A 519 13.65 5.10 -4.33
CA VAL A 519 13.40 4.24 -3.16
C VAL A 519 13.19 5.12 -1.93
N GLN A 520 11.96 5.20 -1.46
CA GLN A 520 11.62 5.91 -0.23
C GLN A 520 11.93 5.04 0.98
N VAL A 521 12.54 5.65 2.00
CA VAL A 521 12.92 5.02 3.27
C VAL A 521 12.54 5.94 4.44
N ASP A 522 12.46 5.40 5.65
CA ASP A 522 12.35 6.25 6.84
C ASP A 522 13.71 6.89 7.20
N PHE A 523 13.68 7.90 8.09
CA PHE A 523 14.89 8.58 8.54
C PHE A 523 15.90 7.69 9.29
N ALA A 524 15.49 6.57 9.92
CA ALA A 524 16.43 5.67 10.60
C ALA A 524 17.22 4.82 9.59
N ILE A 525 16.54 4.32 8.55
CA ILE A 525 17.16 3.65 7.40
C ILE A 525 18.04 4.64 6.62
N GLY A 526 17.56 5.88 6.40
CA GLY A 526 18.35 6.95 5.78
C GLY A 526 19.63 7.28 6.56
N THR A 527 19.54 7.41 7.89
CA THR A 527 20.71 7.64 8.75
C THR A 527 21.68 6.45 8.72
N SER A 528 21.16 5.22 8.70
CA SER A 528 21.98 4.01 8.58
C SER A 528 22.78 3.96 7.27
N LEU A 529 22.20 4.44 6.16
CA LEU A 529 22.89 4.59 4.88
C LEU A 529 24.00 5.66 4.94
N LEU A 530 23.72 6.81 5.56
CA LEU A 530 24.69 7.88 5.73
C LEU A 530 25.91 7.41 6.56
N THR A 531 25.67 6.76 7.70
CA THR A 531 26.74 6.19 8.54
C THR A 531 27.54 5.11 7.79
N TYR A 532 26.90 4.27 6.96
CA TYR A 532 27.62 3.33 6.09
C TYR A 532 28.57 4.05 5.11
N MET A 533 28.14 5.19 4.55
CA MET A 533 28.94 5.99 3.62
C MET A 533 30.14 6.65 4.32
N GLU A 534 29.93 7.25 5.49
CA GLU A 534 30.98 7.84 6.34
C GLU A 534 32.04 6.81 6.76
N MET A 535 31.61 5.65 7.28
CA MET A 535 32.51 4.57 7.67
C MET A 535 33.34 4.07 6.48
N THR A 536 32.73 3.94 5.30
CA THR A 536 33.43 3.51 4.09
C THR A 536 34.50 4.51 3.65
N ARG A 537 34.21 5.83 3.71
CA ARG A 537 35.21 6.89 3.44
C ARG A 537 36.38 6.84 4.42
N SER A 538 36.08 6.81 5.71
CA SER A 538 37.10 6.78 6.79
C SER A 538 38.14 5.66 6.61
N ILE A 539 37.68 4.45 6.26
CA ILE A 539 38.58 3.31 6.01
C ILE A 539 39.41 3.52 4.72
N VAL A 540 38.82 4.05 3.64
CA VAL A 540 39.53 4.37 2.39
C VAL A 540 40.61 5.43 2.64
N ASP A 541 40.32 6.47 3.42
CA ASP A 541 41.29 7.53 3.74
C ASP A 541 42.41 7.03 4.65
N LEU A 542 42.12 6.14 5.61
CA LEU A 542 43.13 5.47 6.43
C LEU A 542 44.07 4.59 5.57
N CYS A 543 43.51 3.87 4.58
CA CYS A 543 44.28 3.10 3.59
C CYS A 543 45.11 4.01 2.64
N ASN A 544 44.62 5.21 2.31
CA ASN A 544 45.38 6.18 1.52
C ASN A 544 46.51 6.82 2.33
N ALA A 545 46.26 7.20 3.59
CA ALA A 545 47.28 7.75 4.49
C ALA A 545 48.43 6.76 4.74
N THR A 546 48.13 5.48 4.96
CA THR A 546 49.13 4.42 5.11
C THR A 546 49.90 4.13 3.80
N ARG A 547 49.25 4.25 2.62
CA ARG A 547 49.96 4.26 1.32
C ARG A 547 50.89 5.47 1.14
N ILE A 548 50.50 6.66 1.63
CA ILE A 548 51.34 7.87 1.58
C ILE A 548 52.54 7.73 2.52
N SER A 549 52.35 7.23 3.75
CA SER A 549 53.43 6.89 4.68
C SER A 549 54.44 5.92 4.02
N SER A 550 53.93 4.87 3.36
CA SER A 550 54.74 3.89 2.62
C SER A 550 55.55 4.52 1.47
N ARG A 551 55.03 5.56 0.78
CA ARG A 551 55.77 6.33 -0.22
C ARG A 551 56.82 7.26 0.40
N ASN A 552 56.53 7.87 1.55
CA ASN A 552 57.47 8.76 2.24
C ASN A 552 58.69 8.00 2.80
N ILE A 553 58.52 6.74 3.22
CA ILE A 553 59.64 5.84 3.58
C ILE A 553 60.57 5.60 2.37
N LEU A 554 60.01 5.48 1.16
CA LEU A 554 60.81 5.37 -0.07
C LEU A 554 61.54 6.69 -0.41
N LEU A 555 60.90 7.84 -0.14
CA LEU A 555 61.51 9.16 -0.34
C LEU A 555 62.67 9.42 0.64
N MET A 556 62.55 9.01 1.91
CA MET A 556 63.68 9.08 2.86
C MET A 556 64.89 8.25 2.41
N ARG A 557 64.67 7.07 1.80
CA ARG A 557 65.76 6.27 1.20
C ARG A 557 66.40 6.93 -0.03
N LEU A 558 65.65 7.74 -0.78
CA LEU A 558 66.17 8.50 -1.92
C LEU A 558 66.89 9.80 -1.51
N LEU A 559 66.67 10.29 -0.28
CA LEU A 559 67.29 11.51 0.25
C LEU A 559 68.60 11.28 1.02
N GLY A 560 69.14 10.04 1.02
CA GLY A 560 70.54 9.78 1.34
C GLY A 560 70.96 9.91 2.82
N VAL A 561 70.02 9.78 3.77
CA VAL A 561 70.29 9.93 5.21
C VAL A 561 71.33 8.91 5.75
N ASP A 562 71.51 7.77 5.07
CA ASP A 562 72.56 6.77 5.36
C ASP A 562 73.99 7.35 5.36
N ALA A 563 74.21 8.51 4.73
CA ALA A 563 75.50 9.20 4.72
C ALA A 563 75.89 9.85 6.06
N LEU A 564 74.93 10.10 6.97
CA LEU A 564 75.17 10.85 8.22
C LEU A 564 75.53 9.98 9.44
N LEU A 565 75.28 8.67 9.40
CA LEU A 565 75.52 7.77 10.54
C LEU A 565 76.85 7.00 10.45
N LYS A 566 77.55 7.04 9.31
CA LYS A 566 78.76 6.23 9.06
C LYS A 566 79.98 6.55 9.96
N PRO A 567 80.17 7.76 10.53
CA PRO A 567 81.31 8.02 11.43
C PRO A 567 81.20 7.42 12.85
N ILE A 568 80.02 6.93 13.26
CA ILE A 568 79.69 6.72 14.69
C ILE A 568 79.98 5.29 15.19
N VAL A 569 80.33 4.35 14.31
CA VAL A 569 80.46 2.91 14.65
C VAL A 569 81.90 2.48 14.99
N ASP A 570 82.93 3.18 14.49
CA ASP A 570 84.33 2.69 14.49
C ASP A 570 85.30 3.52 15.38
N GLN A 571 84.91 3.90 16.62
CA GLN A 571 85.87 4.41 17.62
C GLN A 571 85.68 3.80 19.03
N PRO A 572 86.78 3.55 19.80
CA PRO A 572 86.70 2.95 21.14
C PRO A 572 86.12 3.89 22.21
N LEU A 573 85.50 3.30 23.23
CA LEU A 573 84.65 3.99 24.21
C LEU A 573 85.43 4.59 25.41
N GLU A 574 86.58 5.21 25.15
CA GLU A 574 87.45 5.83 26.17
C GLU A 574 87.98 7.21 25.73
N THR A 575 87.15 8.27 25.79
CA THR A 575 87.49 9.70 26.05
C THR A 575 86.34 10.67 25.67
N LEU A 576 85.18 10.58 26.33
CA LEU A 576 84.12 11.60 26.20
C LEU A 576 83.63 12.10 27.57
N SER A 577 83.16 13.34 27.59
CA SER A 577 82.84 14.08 28.82
C SER A 577 81.34 14.03 29.15
N THR A 578 80.99 14.43 30.38
CA THR A 578 79.58 14.49 30.82
C THR A 578 78.73 15.56 30.14
N ALA A 579 79.30 16.41 29.26
CA ALA A 579 78.56 17.41 28.50
C ALA A 579 77.77 16.83 27.31
N ASP A 580 78.32 15.81 26.64
CA ASP A 580 77.82 15.33 25.35
C ASP A 580 76.54 14.46 25.48
N LEU A 581 76.30 13.90 26.66
CA LEU A 581 75.17 13.01 26.98
C LEU A 581 73.80 13.71 27.10
N LEU A 582 73.74 15.05 27.18
CA LEU A 582 72.47 15.77 27.30
C LEU A 582 71.75 15.96 25.96
N ASN A 583 72.46 16.23 24.87
CA ASN A 583 71.83 16.59 23.59
C ASN A 583 71.26 15.39 22.82
N VAL A 584 71.82 14.18 22.99
CA VAL A 584 71.32 12.97 22.34
C VAL A 584 69.92 12.58 22.87
N ASN A 585 69.68 12.74 24.17
CA ASN A 585 68.41 12.38 24.80
C ASN A 585 67.23 13.25 24.32
N ALA A 586 67.43 14.54 24.09
CA ALA A 586 66.36 15.45 23.67
C ALA A 586 65.72 15.04 22.33
N ALA A 587 66.55 14.68 21.34
CA ALA A 587 66.08 14.26 20.01
C ALA A 587 65.42 12.87 20.03
N VAL A 588 66.00 11.91 20.77
CA VAL A 588 65.45 10.55 20.88
C VAL A 588 64.11 10.54 21.63
N ILE A 589 63.97 11.34 22.69
CA ILE A 589 62.71 11.48 23.43
C ILE A 589 61.64 12.14 22.56
N TRP A 590 61.96 13.17 21.77
CA TRP A 590 61.00 13.77 20.82
C TRP A 590 60.51 12.76 19.77
N LEU A 591 61.41 11.93 19.24
CA LEU A 591 61.06 10.90 18.26
C LEU A 591 60.18 9.79 18.87
N LEU A 592 60.49 9.35 20.10
CA LEU A 592 59.71 8.35 20.83
C LEU A 592 58.32 8.86 21.24
N VAL A 593 58.21 10.12 21.67
CA VAL A 593 56.92 10.74 22.01
C VAL A 593 56.02 10.85 20.77
N MET A 594 56.57 11.25 19.61
CA MET A 594 55.82 11.28 18.34
C MET A 594 55.36 9.88 17.89
N LEU A 595 56.13 8.83 18.18
CA LEU A 595 55.73 7.44 17.91
C LEU A 595 54.69 6.91 18.92
N SER A 596 54.69 7.41 20.16
CA SER A 596 53.82 6.92 21.24
C SER A 596 52.36 7.39 21.14
N PHE A 597 52.09 8.49 20.43
CA PHE A 597 50.72 8.97 20.18
C PHE A 597 50.06 8.37 18.94
N ALA A 598 50.76 7.51 18.18
CA ALA A 598 50.24 6.92 16.94
C ALA A 598 49.58 5.53 17.12
N ASP A 599 49.75 4.87 18.28
CA ASP A 599 49.39 3.46 18.46
C ASP A 599 48.69 3.20 19.82
N ALA A 600 47.51 3.82 19.99
CA ALA A 600 46.67 3.63 21.16
C ALA A 600 45.18 3.47 20.77
N SER A 601 44.63 2.27 21.05
CA SER A 601 43.19 1.92 20.98
C SER A 601 42.47 2.14 19.64
N PHE A 602 42.54 1.15 18.73
CA PHE A 602 41.44 0.18 18.54
C PHE A 602 41.87 -0.96 17.59
N GLN A 603 41.81 -2.22 18.04
CA GLN A 603 42.08 -3.41 17.21
C GLN A 603 40.81 -4.25 16.99
N PRO A 604 40.43 -4.53 15.74
CA PRO A 604 39.69 -5.72 15.34
C PRO A 604 40.67 -6.83 14.88
N LEU A 605 40.46 -8.07 15.33
CA LEU A 605 41.28 -9.23 14.95
C LEU A 605 40.90 -9.75 13.55
N VAL A 606 41.71 -9.43 12.53
CA VAL A 606 41.68 -10.11 11.22
C VAL A 606 43.12 -10.38 10.76
N GLN A 607 43.45 -11.64 10.49
CA GLN A 607 44.72 -12.02 9.86
C GLN A 607 44.61 -11.87 8.32
N PRO A 608 45.62 -11.28 7.64
CA PRO A 608 45.60 -11.18 6.19
C PRO A 608 45.97 -12.52 5.53
N SER A 609 44.99 -13.19 4.91
CA SER A 609 45.26 -14.27 3.96
C SER A 609 45.71 -13.68 2.61
N SER A 610 46.68 -14.34 1.97
CA SER A 610 47.33 -13.84 0.77
C SER A 610 46.55 -14.15 -0.52
N GLY A 611 45.82 -13.16 -1.06
CA GLY A 611 45.13 -13.36 -2.34
C GLY A 611 44.50 -12.12 -2.97
N HIS A 612 45.22 -11.49 -3.91
CA HIS A 612 44.77 -10.44 -4.84
C HIS A 612 44.28 -9.12 -4.21
N GLY A 613 44.68 -8.00 -4.81
CA GLY A 613 44.44 -6.67 -4.25
C GLY A 613 43.02 -6.17 -4.48
N SER A 614 42.15 -6.28 -3.48
CA SER A 614 40.93 -5.48 -3.40
C SER A 614 41.29 -4.01 -3.09
N HIS A 615 40.88 -3.09 -3.96
CA HIS A 615 40.57 -1.74 -3.50
C HIS A 615 39.37 -1.83 -2.56
N LEU A 616 39.40 -1.13 -1.41
CA LEU A 616 38.14 -0.76 -0.77
C LEU A 616 37.38 0.14 -1.76
N PRO A 617 36.16 -0.23 -2.18
CA PRO A 617 35.40 0.60 -3.10
C PRO A 617 34.86 1.84 -2.37
N ASN A 618 34.55 2.88 -3.14
CA ASN A 618 33.62 3.91 -2.68
C ASN A 618 32.31 3.25 -2.21
N PRO A 619 31.54 3.84 -1.28
CA PRO A 619 30.29 3.23 -0.84
C PRO A 619 29.38 2.99 -2.04
N VAL A 620 28.76 1.80 -2.08
CA VAL A 620 27.91 1.34 -3.18
C VAL A 620 26.62 0.74 -2.65
N VAL A 621 25.56 0.89 -3.45
CA VAL A 621 24.25 0.28 -3.21
C VAL A 621 23.76 -0.43 -4.47
N LYS A 622 22.92 -1.44 -4.27
CA LYS A 622 22.27 -2.23 -5.30
C LYS A 622 20.78 -2.37 -4.96
N PHE A 623 19.91 -2.32 -5.97
CA PHE A 623 18.48 -2.51 -5.77
C PHE A 623 18.01 -3.86 -6.28
N SER A 624 17.19 -4.54 -5.49
CA SER A 624 16.34 -5.63 -5.98
C SER A 624 15.13 -5.06 -6.70
N LEU A 625 14.57 -5.81 -7.65
CA LEU A 625 13.24 -5.52 -8.19
C LEU A 625 12.21 -5.42 -7.06
N THR A 626 11.36 -4.39 -7.12
CA THR A 626 10.20 -4.23 -6.25
C THR A 626 9.31 -5.47 -6.32
N LYS A 627 8.72 -5.84 -5.18
CA LYS A 627 7.71 -6.91 -5.10
C LYS A 627 6.43 -6.35 -4.50
N THR A 628 5.30 -7.00 -4.74
CA THR A 628 4.06 -6.70 -4.02
C THR A 628 3.95 -7.60 -2.78
N ALA A 629 3.74 -6.99 -1.62
CA ALA A 629 3.39 -7.68 -0.38
C ALA A 629 1.93 -7.38 0.00
N VAL A 630 1.21 -8.35 0.54
CA VAL A 630 -0.22 -8.26 0.95
C VAL A 630 -0.40 -9.01 2.27
N GLY A 631 -1.22 -8.51 3.19
CA GLY A 631 -1.50 -9.14 4.49
C GLY A 631 -0.28 -9.15 5.43
N GLN A 632 0.57 -8.12 5.34
CA GLN A 632 1.80 -7.96 6.14
C GLN A 632 1.90 -6.58 6.80
N LEU A 633 0.80 -5.81 6.79
CA LEU A 633 0.72 -4.43 7.27
C LEU A 633 -0.57 -4.25 8.06
N ILE A 634 -0.50 -3.46 9.13
CA ILE A 634 -1.70 -2.89 9.76
C ILE A 634 -2.37 -1.94 8.76
N SER A 635 -3.70 -2.06 8.61
CA SER A 635 -4.55 -1.23 7.74
C SER A 635 -6.03 -1.46 8.12
N PRO A 636 -6.91 -0.46 8.02
CA PRO A 636 -6.70 0.85 7.38
C PRO A 636 -6.13 1.91 8.32
N GLU A 637 -5.39 2.85 7.74
CA GLU A 637 -4.90 4.06 8.40
C GLU A 637 -5.23 5.27 7.51
N VAL A 638 -5.51 6.44 8.10
CA VAL A 638 -5.81 7.65 7.32
C VAL A 638 -4.52 8.23 6.74
N ALA A 639 -4.49 8.42 5.41
CA ALA A 639 -3.30 8.82 4.68
C ALA A 639 -2.81 10.24 5.05
N PHE A 640 -1.49 10.47 4.98
CA PHE A 640 -0.86 11.73 5.35
C PHE A 640 -1.44 12.92 4.59
N PHE A 641 -1.60 12.77 3.26
CA PHE A 641 -2.16 13.78 2.38
C PHE A 641 -3.68 14.00 2.57
N SER A 642 -4.42 13.06 3.17
CA SER A 642 -5.89 13.16 3.24
C SER A 642 -6.27 14.39 4.06
N SER A 643 -6.99 15.34 3.47
CA SER A 643 -7.40 16.57 4.14
C SER A 643 -8.28 16.31 5.37
N ARG A 644 -8.14 17.17 6.39
CA ARG A 644 -8.74 17.00 7.72
C ARG A 644 -9.75 18.11 8.06
N GLY A 645 -10.72 17.77 8.90
CA GLY A 645 -11.70 18.71 9.48
C GLY A 645 -11.10 19.65 10.53
N PRO A 646 -11.94 20.47 11.21
CA PRO A 646 -13.36 20.72 10.90
C PRO A 646 -13.55 21.53 9.60
N SER A 647 -14.78 21.60 9.07
CA SER A 647 -15.09 22.55 7.99
C SER A 647 -14.87 23.99 8.43
N SER A 648 -14.15 24.79 7.64
CA SER A 648 -13.94 26.22 7.87
C SER A 648 -15.19 27.08 7.62
N ILE A 649 -16.15 26.60 6.81
CA ILE A 649 -17.44 27.29 6.60
C ILE A 649 -18.44 26.95 7.71
N SER A 650 -18.54 25.66 8.08
CA SER A 650 -19.54 25.20 9.05
C SER A 650 -18.94 24.21 10.05
N PRO A 651 -18.24 24.69 11.10
CA PRO A 651 -17.68 23.83 12.15
C PRO A 651 -18.70 23.01 12.96
N SER A 652 -20.02 23.22 12.75
CA SER A 652 -21.09 22.38 13.32
C SER A 652 -21.47 21.19 12.42
N VAL A 653 -20.84 21.05 11.25
CA VAL A 653 -21.02 19.95 10.29
C VAL A 653 -19.72 19.16 10.25
N LEU A 654 -19.78 17.90 10.70
CA LEU A 654 -18.63 17.00 10.63
C LEU A 654 -18.22 16.78 9.16
N LYS A 655 -16.93 16.98 8.88
CA LYS A 655 -16.26 16.61 7.63
C LYS A 655 -14.84 16.12 7.96
N PRO A 656 -14.31 15.11 7.25
CA PRO A 656 -14.97 14.28 6.22
C PRO A 656 -16.15 13.46 6.79
N ASP A 657 -16.94 12.80 5.95
CA ASP A 657 -18.07 11.97 6.41
C ASP A 657 -17.65 10.53 6.71
N ILE A 658 -16.73 9.97 5.89
CA ILE A 658 -16.27 8.58 5.93
C ILE A 658 -14.88 8.44 5.30
N ALA A 659 -14.13 7.38 5.65
CA ALA A 659 -12.88 6.99 4.99
C ALA A 659 -13.04 5.74 4.11
N ALA A 660 -12.30 5.66 3.01
CA ALA A 660 -12.26 4.52 2.09
C ALA A 660 -10.89 4.37 1.39
N PRO A 661 -10.56 3.18 0.85
CA PRO A 661 -9.29 2.91 0.18
C PRO A 661 -8.91 3.96 -0.87
N GLY A 662 -7.81 4.67 -0.63
CA GLY A 662 -7.34 5.77 -1.46
C GLY A 662 -5.83 5.90 -1.57
N VAL A 663 -5.06 4.91 -1.11
CA VAL A 663 -3.59 4.86 -1.28
C VAL A 663 -3.22 3.67 -2.14
N SER A 664 -2.37 3.90 -3.15
CA SER A 664 -1.87 2.87 -4.07
C SER A 664 -2.95 1.94 -4.67
N ILE A 665 -3.97 2.54 -5.26
CA ILE A 665 -5.11 1.86 -5.91
C ILE A 665 -4.77 1.55 -7.38
N LEU A 666 -4.81 0.27 -7.78
CA LEU A 666 -4.60 -0.17 -9.16
C LEU A 666 -5.94 -0.22 -9.93
N ALA A 667 -6.08 0.64 -10.93
CA ALA A 667 -7.23 0.69 -11.84
C ALA A 667 -6.80 1.03 -13.28
N SER A 668 -7.74 1.13 -14.21
CA SER A 668 -7.44 1.40 -15.62
C SER A 668 -6.81 2.78 -15.82
N TRP A 669 -6.03 2.93 -16.90
CA TRP A 669 -5.38 4.18 -17.26
C TRP A 669 -5.55 4.52 -18.74
N SER A 670 -5.36 5.81 -19.09
CA SER A 670 -5.34 6.26 -20.49
C SER A 670 -3.95 6.06 -21.10
N PRO A 671 -3.80 5.22 -22.15
CA PRO A 671 -2.53 5.03 -22.85
C PRO A 671 -2.02 6.29 -23.58
N ALA A 672 -2.85 7.33 -23.69
CA ALA A 672 -2.49 8.63 -24.27
C ALA A 672 -1.97 9.65 -23.25
N SER A 673 -1.90 9.29 -21.96
CA SER A 673 -1.45 10.20 -20.90
C SER A 673 0.02 10.61 -21.09
N PRO A 674 0.38 11.92 -20.99
CA PRO A 674 1.72 12.39 -21.33
C PRO A 674 2.81 11.98 -20.34
N SER A 675 2.47 11.62 -19.09
CA SER A 675 3.43 11.17 -18.06
C SER A 675 4.06 9.79 -18.32
N TYR A 676 3.85 9.20 -19.50
CA TYR A 676 4.08 7.78 -19.79
C TYR A 676 5.07 7.52 -20.95
N THR A 677 5.65 8.57 -21.54
CA THR A 677 6.71 8.43 -22.57
C THR A 677 8.08 8.16 -21.93
N VAL A 678 8.18 7.11 -21.11
CA VAL A 678 9.45 6.65 -20.54
C VAL A 678 10.36 6.18 -21.66
N LYS A 679 11.59 6.68 -21.74
CA LYS A 679 12.52 6.38 -22.86
C LYS A 679 12.91 4.89 -22.96
N THR A 680 12.56 4.09 -21.97
CA THR A 680 12.93 2.67 -21.80
C THR A 680 11.74 1.70 -21.88
N GLN A 681 10.49 2.18 -21.93
CA GLN A 681 9.29 1.33 -22.05
C GLN A 681 8.76 1.34 -23.49
N PRO A 682 8.68 0.18 -24.19
CA PRO A 682 8.24 0.13 -25.59
C PRO A 682 6.72 0.18 -25.78
N ASN A 683 5.93 0.06 -24.71
CA ASN A 683 4.46 0.02 -24.75
C ASN A 683 3.86 0.99 -23.70
N PRO A 684 2.75 1.69 -23.99
CA PRO A 684 2.05 2.52 -23.02
C PRO A 684 1.29 1.67 -21.99
N LEU A 685 0.99 2.25 -20.83
CA LEU A 685 0.30 1.57 -19.73
C LEU A 685 -1.24 1.66 -19.84
N ASN A 686 -1.89 0.49 -19.76
CA ASN A 686 -3.35 0.36 -19.71
C ASN A 686 -3.94 0.38 -18.28
N PHE A 687 -3.07 0.25 -17.26
CA PHE A 687 -3.42 0.22 -15.83
C PHE A 687 -2.34 0.96 -15.04
N ASN A 688 -2.75 1.70 -14.01
CA ASN A 688 -1.86 2.54 -13.17
C ASN A 688 -2.23 2.44 -11.68
N ILE A 689 -1.24 2.64 -10.81
CA ILE A 689 -1.40 2.72 -9.36
C ILE A 689 -1.47 4.20 -8.97
N GLU A 690 -2.54 4.64 -8.28
CA GLU A 690 -2.67 6.04 -7.86
C GLU A 690 -3.04 6.18 -6.38
N SER A 691 -2.70 7.34 -5.82
CA SER A 691 -3.02 7.74 -4.45
C SER A 691 -3.75 9.08 -4.42
N GLY A 692 -4.85 9.14 -3.67
CA GLY A 692 -5.63 10.34 -3.48
C GLY A 692 -7.01 10.09 -2.87
N THR A 693 -7.59 11.12 -2.27
CA THR A 693 -9.03 11.14 -1.95
C THR A 693 -9.89 11.02 -3.21
N SER A 694 -9.33 11.35 -4.38
CA SER A 694 -9.88 11.06 -5.71
C SER A 694 -10.08 9.57 -6.02
N MET A 695 -9.34 8.66 -5.38
CA MET A 695 -9.48 7.20 -5.52
C MET A 695 -10.36 6.61 -4.42
N ALA A 696 -10.44 7.26 -3.25
CA ALA A 696 -11.39 6.91 -2.20
C ALA A 696 -12.85 7.26 -2.57
N CYS A 697 -13.06 8.40 -3.23
CA CYS A 697 -14.37 8.84 -3.76
C CYS A 697 -15.08 7.76 -4.60
N PRO A 698 -14.50 7.21 -5.70
CA PRO A 698 -15.16 6.21 -6.53
C PRO A 698 -15.39 4.86 -5.82
N HIS A 699 -14.62 4.50 -4.77
CA HIS A 699 -14.97 3.36 -3.94
C HIS A 699 -16.32 3.59 -3.23
N ILE A 700 -16.52 4.75 -2.61
CA ILE A 700 -17.81 5.10 -2.00
C ILE A 700 -18.90 5.24 -3.08
N SER A 701 -18.62 5.82 -4.25
CA SER A 701 -19.59 5.88 -5.37
C SER A 701 -20.05 4.48 -5.80
N GLY A 702 -19.12 3.52 -5.91
CA GLY A 702 -19.45 2.11 -6.16
C GLY A 702 -20.35 1.53 -5.07
N ILE A 703 -20.02 1.72 -3.79
CA ILE A 703 -20.81 1.19 -2.66
C ILE A 703 -22.20 1.85 -2.59
N VAL A 704 -22.30 3.17 -2.75
CA VAL A 704 -23.56 3.93 -2.87
C VAL A 704 -24.43 3.36 -3.99
N THR A 705 -23.81 2.96 -5.10
CA THR A 705 -24.50 2.36 -6.25
C THR A 705 -25.05 0.97 -5.93
N LEU A 706 -24.27 0.10 -5.26
CA LEU A 706 -24.76 -1.20 -4.79
C LEU A 706 -25.91 -1.04 -3.77
N LEU A 707 -25.79 -0.09 -2.83
CA LEU A 707 -26.85 0.25 -1.88
C LEU A 707 -28.11 0.78 -2.58
N LYS A 708 -27.97 1.56 -3.65
CA LYS A 708 -29.10 2.08 -4.45
C LYS A 708 -29.79 0.98 -5.25
N ALA A 709 -29.08 -0.08 -5.67
CA ALA A 709 -29.68 -1.25 -6.29
C ALA A 709 -30.48 -2.11 -5.29
N ILE A 710 -29.99 -2.27 -4.05
CA ILE A 710 -30.72 -2.98 -2.97
C ILE A 710 -31.91 -2.16 -2.46
N HIS A 711 -31.71 -0.84 -2.30
CA HIS A 711 -32.71 0.09 -1.74
C HIS A 711 -33.04 1.25 -2.71
N PRO A 712 -33.73 1.00 -3.85
CA PRO A 712 -34.02 2.04 -4.84
C PRO A 712 -34.77 3.26 -4.29
N THR A 713 -35.58 3.07 -3.25
CA THR A 713 -36.41 4.11 -2.62
C THR A 713 -35.68 4.96 -1.57
N TRP A 714 -34.46 4.61 -1.17
CA TRP A 714 -33.71 5.42 -0.19
C TRP A 714 -33.29 6.78 -0.76
N SER A 715 -33.38 7.80 0.10
CA SER A 715 -32.87 9.14 -0.16
C SER A 715 -31.33 9.14 -0.13
N PRO A 716 -30.66 10.12 -0.76
CA PRO A 716 -29.21 10.32 -0.58
C PRO A 716 -28.81 10.47 0.89
N ALA A 717 -29.66 11.08 1.71
CA ALA A 717 -29.46 11.21 3.16
C ALA A 717 -29.54 9.86 3.89
N ALA A 718 -30.46 8.98 3.51
CA ALA A 718 -30.56 7.64 4.09
C ALA A 718 -29.36 6.76 3.70
N ILE A 719 -28.90 6.81 2.44
CA ILE A 719 -27.70 6.08 2.00
C ILE A 719 -26.44 6.62 2.68
N LYS A 720 -26.29 7.95 2.75
CA LYS A 720 -25.25 8.62 3.53
C LYS A 720 -25.29 8.17 5.00
N SER A 721 -26.47 8.14 5.61
CA SER A 721 -26.62 7.68 6.99
C SER A 721 -26.15 6.25 7.15
N ALA A 722 -26.61 5.31 6.31
CA ALA A 722 -26.26 3.90 6.42
C ALA A 722 -24.74 3.68 6.43
N LEU A 723 -24.04 4.23 5.43
CA LEU A 723 -22.58 4.19 5.32
C LEU A 723 -21.87 4.72 6.58
N VAL A 724 -22.33 5.87 7.07
CA VAL A 724 -21.69 6.61 8.17
C VAL A 724 -21.96 5.93 9.51
N THR A 725 -23.17 5.40 9.75
CA THR A 725 -23.54 4.78 11.04
C THR A 725 -23.01 3.37 11.24
N THR A 726 -22.66 2.65 10.15
CA THR A 726 -22.15 1.27 10.22
C THR A 726 -20.64 1.14 9.99
N ALA A 727 -19.92 2.25 9.80
CA ALA A 727 -18.48 2.27 9.59
C ALA A 727 -17.68 1.58 10.73
N SER A 728 -16.49 1.05 10.42
CA SER A 728 -15.55 0.54 11.43
C SER A 728 -14.70 1.66 12.02
N LEU A 729 -14.44 1.60 13.33
CA LEU A 729 -13.37 2.38 13.99
C LEU A 729 -12.08 1.55 14.14
N GLU A 730 -12.10 0.28 13.74
CA GLU A 730 -11.07 -0.73 14.00
C GLU A 730 -10.58 -1.39 12.71
N ASP A 731 -9.34 -1.89 12.76
CA ASP A 731 -8.69 -2.72 11.73
C ASP A 731 -9.06 -4.22 11.84
N GLU A 732 -8.43 -5.08 11.03
CA GLU A 732 -8.64 -6.53 11.08
C GLU A 732 -8.09 -7.21 12.35
N TYR A 733 -7.39 -6.47 13.22
CA TYR A 733 -6.80 -6.91 14.49
C TYR A 733 -7.50 -6.30 15.72
N GLY A 734 -8.62 -5.58 15.53
CA GLY A 734 -9.35 -4.90 16.60
C GLY A 734 -8.61 -3.69 17.19
N GLN A 735 -7.62 -3.15 16.49
CA GLN A 735 -6.93 -1.92 16.88
C GLN A 735 -7.65 -0.71 16.31
N CYS A 736 -7.76 0.36 17.11
CA CYS A 736 -8.34 1.63 16.63
C CYS A 736 -7.56 2.17 15.43
N ILE A 737 -8.27 2.64 14.42
CA ILE A 737 -7.68 3.30 13.24
C ILE A 737 -6.79 4.46 13.68
N VAL A 738 -5.62 4.55 13.07
CA VAL A 738 -4.62 5.60 13.26
C VAL A 738 -4.50 6.47 12.00
N ALA A 739 -3.93 7.66 12.15
CA ALA A 739 -3.73 8.61 11.07
C ALA A 739 -2.25 8.95 10.92
N GLU A 740 -1.75 8.81 9.69
CA GLU A 740 -0.46 9.37 9.31
C GLU A 740 -0.51 10.91 9.51
N GLY A 741 0.58 11.46 10.04
CA GLY A 741 0.66 12.87 10.42
C GLY A 741 1.96 13.21 11.13
N ALA A 742 2.07 14.48 11.55
CA ALA A 742 3.21 15.00 12.29
C ALA A 742 2.73 15.73 13.56
N PRO A 743 2.62 15.05 14.73
CA PRO A 743 2.91 13.63 14.96
C PRO A 743 1.85 12.68 14.40
N TYR A 744 2.25 11.40 14.27
CA TYR A 744 1.34 10.28 14.05
C TYR A 744 0.37 10.14 15.23
N LYS A 745 -0.93 9.93 14.99
CA LYS A 745 -1.95 9.90 16.07
C LYS A 745 -2.99 8.80 15.89
N GLN A 746 -3.69 8.46 16.98
CA GLN A 746 -4.98 7.78 16.87
C GLN A 746 -5.92 8.65 16.04
N ALA A 747 -6.60 8.06 15.07
CA ALA A 747 -7.46 8.83 14.18
C ALA A 747 -8.75 9.21 14.89
N ASP A 748 -9.20 10.43 14.64
CA ASP A 748 -10.40 11.02 15.20
C ASP A 748 -11.41 11.39 14.10
N PRO A 749 -12.65 11.80 14.44
CA PRO A 749 -13.67 12.16 13.46
C PRO A 749 -13.29 13.23 12.44
N PHE A 750 -12.30 14.10 12.68
CA PHE A 750 -11.80 15.03 11.67
C PHE A 750 -10.81 14.38 10.68
N ASP A 751 -10.34 13.16 10.92
CA ASP A 751 -9.53 12.38 9.98
C ASP A 751 -10.40 11.46 9.10
N TYR A 752 -11.34 10.71 9.70
CA TYR A 752 -12.14 9.67 9.00
C TYR A 752 -13.66 9.90 8.99
N GLY A 753 -14.16 11.00 9.55
CA GLY A 753 -15.60 11.22 9.73
C GLY A 753 -16.18 10.30 10.79
N SER A 754 -16.93 9.26 10.39
CA SER A 754 -17.39 8.23 11.34
C SER A 754 -16.61 6.92 11.29
N GLY A 755 -15.59 6.79 10.42
CA GLY A 755 -14.70 5.62 10.37
C GLY A 755 -14.41 5.13 8.96
N HIS A 756 -13.81 3.96 8.85
CA HIS A 756 -13.64 3.28 7.57
C HIS A 756 -14.93 2.59 7.12
N VAL A 757 -15.26 2.66 5.83
CA VAL A 757 -16.49 2.06 5.32
C VAL A 757 -16.55 0.53 5.53
N ASP A 758 -17.70 0.05 6.00
CA ASP A 758 -18.09 -1.36 6.02
C ASP A 758 -19.29 -1.55 5.05
N PRO A 759 -19.04 -2.01 3.81
CA PRO A 759 -20.09 -2.11 2.80
C PRO A 759 -21.16 -3.15 3.12
N ASN A 760 -20.84 -4.19 3.91
CA ASN A 760 -21.77 -5.28 4.17
C ASN A 760 -22.72 -4.93 5.32
N LYS A 761 -22.26 -4.24 6.36
CA LYS A 761 -23.16 -3.71 7.41
C LYS A 761 -24.07 -2.59 6.87
N ALA A 762 -23.60 -1.78 5.92
CA ALA A 762 -24.40 -0.70 5.34
C ALA A 762 -25.66 -1.17 4.56
N ILE A 763 -25.80 -2.48 4.29
CA ILE A 763 -27.00 -3.08 3.68
C ILE A 763 -28.21 -2.93 4.61
N ASP A 764 -28.06 -3.26 5.90
CA ASP A 764 -29.10 -3.13 6.91
C ASP A 764 -28.56 -2.40 8.15
N PRO A 765 -28.65 -1.05 8.17
CA PRO A 765 -28.21 -0.24 9.30
C PRO A 765 -29.22 -0.23 10.45
N GLY A 766 -30.40 -0.87 10.33
CA GLY A 766 -31.51 -0.76 11.28
C GLY A 766 -32.20 0.62 11.28
N LEU A 767 -31.46 1.69 11.59
CA LEU A 767 -31.95 3.07 11.65
C LEU A 767 -31.17 4.01 10.70
N VAL A 768 -31.86 4.99 10.12
CA VAL A 768 -31.23 6.07 9.32
C VAL A 768 -31.66 7.48 9.75
N TYR A 769 -30.70 8.40 9.71
CA TYR A 769 -30.83 9.84 9.92
C TYR A 769 -31.24 10.53 8.60
N ASP A 770 -32.47 10.25 8.17
CA ASP A 770 -33.06 10.74 6.91
C ASP A 770 -33.29 12.27 6.91
N MET A 771 -33.14 12.90 5.75
CA MET A 771 -33.23 14.35 5.52
C MET A 771 -33.75 14.66 4.11
N GLY A 772 -34.35 15.84 3.91
CA GLY A 772 -34.78 16.31 2.59
C GLY A 772 -34.62 17.81 2.38
N PHE A 773 -35.15 18.29 1.25
CA PHE A 773 -35.11 19.69 0.80
C PHE A 773 -35.45 20.72 1.90
N SER A 774 -36.44 20.41 2.77
CA SER A 774 -36.85 21.24 3.90
C SER A 774 -35.72 21.54 4.89
N ASP A 775 -34.81 20.59 5.09
CA ASP A 775 -33.82 20.62 6.15
C ASP A 775 -32.52 21.24 5.65
N TYR A 776 -32.17 21.00 4.39
CA TYR A 776 -31.13 21.78 3.70
C TYR A 776 -31.54 23.26 3.56
N SER A 777 -32.81 23.55 3.24
CA SER A 777 -33.33 24.93 3.20
C SER A 777 -33.26 25.62 4.58
N ARG A 778 -33.62 24.90 5.65
CA ARG A 778 -33.46 25.39 7.04
C ARG A 778 -32.00 25.62 7.42
N PHE A 779 -31.08 24.75 6.99
CA PHE A 779 -29.65 24.93 7.19
C PHE A 779 -29.14 26.22 6.52
N LEU A 780 -29.48 26.45 5.24
CA LEU A 780 -29.11 27.68 4.54
C LEU A 780 -29.67 28.94 5.24
N CYS A 781 -30.93 28.92 5.68
CA CYS A 781 -31.52 29.99 6.50
C CYS A 781 -30.78 30.22 7.83
N ALA A 782 -30.19 29.17 8.40
CA ALA A 782 -29.52 29.21 9.70
C ALA A 782 -28.04 29.59 9.60
N MET A 783 -27.41 29.35 8.45
CA MET A 783 -26.10 29.90 8.06
C MET A 783 -26.15 31.44 7.87
N GLY A 784 -27.34 32.03 7.82
CA GLY A 784 -27.53 33.48 7.73
C GLY A 784 -27.58 34.05 6.31
N TYR A 785 -27.57 33.21 5.27
CA TYR A 785 -27.74 33.67 3.88
C TYR A 785 -29.05 34.43 3.70
N ASN A 786 -29.05 35.43 2.82
CA ASN A 786 -30.24 36.22 2.54
C ASN A 786 -31.27 35.41 1.71
N ASN A 787 -32.56 35.76 1.82
CA ASN A 787 -33.64 35.06 1.13
C ASN A 787 -33.47 35.02 -0.40
N SER A 788 -32.76 35.98 -1.01
CA SER A 788 -32.54 36.03 -2.47
C SER A 788 -31.55 34.96 -2.92
N ALA A 789 -30.40 34.86 -2.25
CA ALA A 789 -29.41 33.80 -2.50
C ALA A 789 -30.01 32.40 -2.27
N ILE A 790 -30.78 32.23 -1.19
CA ILE A 790 -31.49 30.97 -0.90
C ILE A 790 -32.55 30.69 -1.97
N SER A 791 -33.33 31.68 -2.42
CA SER A 791 -34.32 31.48 -3.49
C SER A 791 -33.65 31.17 -4.84
N SER A 792 -32.44 31.65 -5.08
CA SER A 792 -31.65 31.34 -6.28
C SER A 792 -31.26 29.85 -6.33
N ILE A 793 -30.58 29.33 -5.29
CA ILE A 793 -30.16 27.93 -5.21
C ILE A 793 -31.34 26.95 -5.00
N THR A 794 -32.36 27.33 -4.24
CA THR A 794 -33.51 26.42 -4.00
C THR A 794 -34.56 26.45 -5.12
N ARG A 795 -34.54 27.48 -5.98
CA ARG A 795 -35.60 27.82 -6.95
C ARG A 795 -37.01 27.92 -6.33
N ALA A 796 -37.09 28.20 -5.03
CA ALA A 796 -38.32 28.32 -4.26
C ALA A 796 -38.29 29.59 -3.39
N HIS A 797 -39.44 30.22 -3.15
CA HIS A 797 -39.53 31.38 -2.26
C HIS A 797 -39.45 30.96 -0.78
N ILE A 798 -38.23 30.88 -0.26
CA ILE A 798 -37.96 30.53 1.14
C ILE A 798 -37.98 31.78 2.02
N HIS A 799 -38.99 31.88 2.90
CA HIS A 799 -39.02 32.89 3.96
C HIS A 799 -38.28 32.38 5.21
N CYS A 800 -37.03 32.78 5.37
CA CYS A 800 -36.21 32.35 6.50
C CYS A 800 -36.66 32.97 7.83
N ARG A 801 -37.21 32.14 8.73
CA ARG A 801 -37.44 32.49 10.13
C ARG A 801 -36.14 32.33 10.93
N LYS A 802 -35.42 33.43 11.16
CA LYS A 802 -34.13 33.43 11.88
C LYS A 802 -34.21 32.69 13.21
N SER A 803 -33.35 31.69 13.40
CA SER A 803 -33.12 30.99 14.67
C SER A 803 -31.78 30.25 14.62
N ALA A 804 -30.82 30.65 15.45
CA ALA A 804 -29.48 30.05 15.50
C ALA A 804 -29.50 28.56 15.89
N ASN A 805 -30.57 28.11 16.55
CA ASN A 805 -30.73 26.72 16.97
C ASN A 805 -30.85 25.74 15.79
N PHE A 806 -31.20 26.19 14.57
CA PHE A 806 -31.39 25.29 13.44
C PHE A 806 -30.09 24.63 12.94
N LEU A 807 -28.92 25.30 12.97
CA LEU A 807 -27.65 24.70 12.55
C LEU A 807 -27.33 23.43 13.37
N LYS A 808 -27.38 23.56 14.70
CA LYS A 808 -27.06 22.50 15.65
C LYS A 808 -28.11 21.36 15.66
N ASN A 809 -29.30 21.62 15.11
CA ASN A 809 -30.42 20.67 14.96
C ASN A 809 -30.56 20.06 13.55
N LEU A 810 -29.59 20.26 12.65
CA LEU A 810 -29.57 19.54 11.37
C LEU A 810 -29.48 18.03 11.61
N ASN A 811 -30.30 17.23 10.92
CA ASN A 811 -30.47 15.81 11.22
C ASN A 811 -29.36 14.90 10.66
N LEU A 812 -28.10 15.30 10.85
CA LEU A 812 -26.95 14.52 10.41
C LEU A 812 -26.70 13.30 11.34
N PRO A 813 -26.12 12.20 10.81
CA PRO A 813 -25.61 11.06 11.58
C PRO A 813 -24.31 11.40 12.35
N SER A 814 -24.24 12.60 12.95
CA SER A 814 -23.14 13.11 13.77
C SER A 814 -23.63 14.30 14.60
N ILE A 815 -22.96 14.62 15.70
CA ILE A 815 -23.23 15.83 16.49
C ILE A 815 -21.91 16.56 16.75
N THR A 816 -21.71 17.70 16.07
CA THR A 816 -20.58 18.59 16.29
C THR A 816 -21.02 19.88 16.96
N ILE A 817 -20.37 20.24 18.07
CA ILE A 817 -20.62 21.42 18.88
C ILE A 817 -19.28 22.17 19.01
N PRO A 818 -19.00 23.16 18.13
CA PRO A 818 -17.74 23.92 18.15
C PRO A 818 -17.64 24.92 19.32
N GLU A 819 -18.74 25.12 20.04
CA GLU A 819 -18.93 26.06 21.15
C GLU A 819 -19.94 25.48 22.15
N LEU A 820 -19.44 24.92 23.26
CA LEU A 820 -20.23 24.55 24.44
C LEU A 820 -19.79 25.40 25.64
N LYS A 821 -20.68 26.30 26.11
CA LYS A 821 -20.41 27.17 27.27
C LYS A 821 -20.79 26.49 28.59
N GLU A 822 -22.08 26.21 28.80
CA GLU A 822 -22.56 25.51 30.01
C GLU A 822 -23.38 24.26 29.67
N ASN A 823 -24.46 24.41 28.90
CA ASN A 823 -25.24 23.32 28.37
C ASN A 823 -25.75 23.60 26.96
N LEU A 824 -26.11 22.55 26.23
CA LEU A 824 -26.75 22.62 24.92
C LEU A 824 -27.56 21.36 24.66
N THR A 825 -28.81 21.51 24.25
CA THR A 825 -29.64 20.40 23.77
C THR A 825 -29.83 20.48 22.26
N VAL A 826 -29.49 19.39 21.56
CA VAL A 826 -29.82 19.18 20.14
C VAL A 826 -30.87 18.08 20.01
N SER A 827 -31.57 18.04 18.89
CA SER A 827 -32.48 16.96 18.51
C SER A 827 -31.94 16.17 17.33
N ARG A 828 -32.35 14.91 17.22
CA ARG A 828 -32.26 14.09 16.02
C ARG A 828 -33.53 13.27 15.83
N THR A 829 -33.80 12.87 14.60
CA THR A 829 -34.94 12.05 14.18
C THR A 829 -34.41 10.85 13.40
N VAL A 830 -34.69 9.65 13.88
CA VAL A 830 -34.32 8.39 13.22
C VAL A 830 -35.53 7.75 12.55
N THR A 831 -35.29 7.14 11.41
CA THR A 831 -36.25 6.32 10.66
C THR A 831 -35.83 4.86 10.76
N ASN A 832 -36.72 3.98 11.19
CA ASN A 832 -36.50 2.55 11.14
C ASN A 832 -36.62 2.05 9.69
N VAL A 833 -35.58 1.36 9.22
CA VAL A 833 -35.50 0.70 7.91
C VAL A 833 -35.27 -0.81 8.01
N GLY A 834 -34.87 -1.30 9.19
CA GLY A 834 -34.74 -2.72 9.51
C GLY A 834 -36.07 -3.33 9.99
N PRO A 835 -36.04 -4.30 10.94
CA PRO A 835 -37.24 -5.00 11.42
C PRO A 835 -38.34 -4.07 11.95
N VAL A 836 -39.58 -4.29 11.51
CA VAL A 836 -40.73 -3.40 11.80
C VAL A 836 -40.99 -3.22 13.30
N ASN A 837 -40.85 -4.29 14.08
CA ASN A 837 -40.98 -4.28 15.53
C ASN A 837 -39.58 -4.40 16.13
N SER A 838 -38.97 -3.27 16.45
CA SER A 838 -37.61 -3.17 17.00
C SER A 838 -37.59 -2.19 18.17
N VAL A 839 -36.70 -2.43 19.15
CA VAL A 839 -36.55 -1.60 20.35
C VAL A 839 -35.08 -1.31 20.55
N TYR A 840 -34.68 -0.07 20.33
CA TYR A 840 -33.29 0.37 20.45
C TYR A 840 -33.04 1.04 21.80
N THR A 841 -31.93 0.69 22.45
CA THR A 841 -31.44 1.34 23.68
C THR A 841 -30.26 2.25 23.36
N ALA A 842 -30.20 3.43 23.99
CA ALA A 842 -29.11 4.39 23.83
C ALA A 842 -27.92 4.07 24.74
N PHE A 843 -26.73 3.95 24.16
CA PHE A 843 -25.45 3.88 24.87
C PHE A 843 -24.58 5.10 24.52
N VAL A 844 -23.89 5.65 25.52
CA VAL A 844 -23.20 6.96 25.40
C VAL A 844 -21.77 6.85 25.92
N GLN A 845 -20.81 7.02 25.01
CA GLN A 845 -19.42 7.32 25.32
C GLN A 845 -19.27 8.86 25.28
N ALA A 846 -19.40 9.52 26.43
CA ALA A 846 -19.38 10.98 26.50
C ALA A 846 -18.00 11.56 26.13
N PRO A 847 -17.93 12.64 25.31
CA PRO A 847 -16.68 13.34 25.04
C PRO A 847 -16.00 13.83 26.33
N VAL A 848 -14.67 13.68 26.40
CA VAL A 848 -13.87 14.05 27.58
C VAL A 848 -14.14 15.50 28.00
N GLY A 849 -14.41 15.72 29.30
CA GLY A 849 -14.79 17.02 29.85
C GLY A 849 -16.27 17.38 29.75
N THR A 850 -17.12 16.47 29.26
CA THR A 850 -18.57 16.69 29.12
C THR A 850 -19.39 15.56 29.75
N ASN A 851 -20.61 15.87 30.16
CA ASN A 851 -21.66 14.91 30.46
C ASN A 851 -22.72 14.97 29.36
N VAL A 852 -23.23 13.81 28.92
CA VAL A 852 -24.15 13.68 27.78
C VAL A 852 -25.34 12.80 28.15
N ARG A 853 -26.55 13.35 28.03
CA ARG A 853 -27.81 12.66 28.34
C ARG A 853 -28.70 12.57 27.10
N VAL A 854 -29.26 11.39 26.84
CA VAL A 854 -30.20 11.13 25.73
C VAL A 854 -31.62 10.99 26.29
N GLU A 855 -32.62 11.55 25.59
CA GLU A 855 -34.03 11.49 26.01
C GLU A 855 -34.99 11.38 24.80
N PRO A 856 -35.85 10.35 24.73
CA PRO A 856 -35.85 9.15 25.57
C PRO A 856 -34.59 8.30 25.34
N SER A 857 -34.22 7.45 26.31
CA SER A 857 -33.09 6.50 26.18
C SER A 857 -33.47 5.17 25.51
N ILE A 858 -34.75 4.99 25.16
CA ILE A 858 -35.29 3.82 24.47
C ILE A 858 -36.19 4.30 23.32
N LEU A 859 -36.08 3.68 22.15
CA LEU A 859 -36.89 3.95 20.96
C LEU A 859 -37.58 2.67 20.49
N SER A 860 -38.91 2.63 20.60
CA SER A 860 -39.72 1.45 20.24
C SER A 860 -40.51 1.69 18.96
N PHE A 861 -40.15 0.97 17.89
CA PHE A 861 -40.79 1.03 16.58
C PHE A 861 -41.83 -0.09 16.41
N ASN A 862 -42.82 0.15 15.54
CA ASN A 862 -43.83 -0.84 15.16
C ASN A 862 -44.41 -0.50 13.78
N SER A 863 -45.41 -1.26 13.34
CA SER A 863 -46.08 -1.08 12.03
C SER A 863 -46.62 0.32 11.75
N THR A 864 -46.98 1.08 12.80
CA THR A 864 -47.46 2.48 12.71
C THR A 864 -46.38 3.52 13.04
N ILE A 865 -45.45 3.20 13.95
CA ILE A 865 -44.37 4.10 14.39
C ILE A 865 -43.07 3.74 13.65
N ARG A 866 -42.79 4.44 12.55
CA ARG A 866 -41.54 4.28 11.76
C ARG A 866 -40.50 5.38 11.94
N LYS A 867 -40.89 6.58 12.41
CA LYS A 867 -39.98 7.70 12.67
C LYS A 867 -40.13 8.16 14.11
N LEU A 868 -39.02 8.28 14.84
CA LEU A 868 -38.98 8.74 16.22
C LEU A 868 -37.93 9.84 16.40
N LYS A 869 -38.19 10.73 17.35
CA LYS A 869 -37.34 11.89 17.66
C LYS A 869 -36.80 11.78 19.08
N PHE A 870 -35.50 12.00 19.23
CA PHE A 870 -34.83 12.09 20.52
C PHE A 870 -34.06 13.41 20.66
N LYS A 871 -33.69 13.72 21.90
CA LYS A 871 -32.83 14.84 22.29
C LYS A 871 -31.50 14.30 22.81
N VAL A 872 -30.44 15.06 22.60
CA VAL A 872 -29.13 14.85 23.24
C VAL A 872 -28.74 16.15 23.92
N THR A 873 -28.59 16.12 25.24
CA THR A 873 -28.20 17.26 26.07
C THR A 873 -26.77 17.09 26.53
N PHE A 874 -25.93 18.03 26.14
CA PHE A 874 -24.54 18.15 26.53
C PHE A 874 -24.43 19.16 27.68
N HIS A 875 -23.60 18.86 28.66
CA HIS A 875 -23.26 19.74 29.77
C HIS A 875 -21.75 19.76 29.93
N SER A 876 -21.14 20.94 29.96
CA SER A 876 -19.70 21.06 30.20
C SER A 876 -19.40 20.80 31.68
N LEU A 877 -18.46 19.89 31.94
CA LEU A 877 -17.89 19.69 33.28
C LEU A 877 -16.68 20.59 33.53
N LEU A 878 -16.21 21.31 32.49
CA LEU A 878 -15.04 22.17 32.51
C LEU A 878 -15.42 23.62 32.19
N ARG A 879 -14.85 24.57 32.94
CA ARG A 879 -14.88 26.00 32.61
C ARG A 879 -13.49 26.41 32.11
N VAL A 880 -13.18 25.98 30.89
CA VAL A 880 -11.89 26.19 30.21
C VAL A 880 -12.13 26.54 28.74
N GLN A 881 -11.23 27.32 28.14
CA GLN A 881 -11.14 27.42 26.69
C GLN A 881 -10.44 26.15 26.19
N GLY A 882 -11.22 25.19 25.70
CA GLY A 882 -10.75 23.84 25.36
C GLY A 882 -10.44 23.65 23.88
N ARG A 883 -9.73 22.55 23.61
CA ARG A 883 -9.68 21.90 22.28
C ARG A 883 -10.92 21.04 22.06
N TYR A 884 -11.08 20.47 20.87
CA TYR A 884 -12.11 19.45 20.64
C TYR A 884 -11.86 18.17 21.46
N SER A 885 -12.95 17.57 21.94
CA SER A 885 -12.98 16.22 22.48
C SER A 885 -14.05 15.38 21.77
N PHE A 886 -13.84 14.07 21.77
CA PHE A 886 -14.57 13.12 20.93
C PHE A 886 -15.20 12.00 21.76
N GLY A 887 -16.33 11.49 21.29
CA GLY A 887 -17.10 10.41 21.90
C GLY A 887 -18.12 9.83 20.92
N ASN A 888 -19.05 8.99 21.39
CA ASN A 888 -20.02 8.28 20.54
C ASN A 888 -21.40 8.18 21.22
N LEU A 889 -22.45 8.20 20.40
CA LEU A 889 -23.79 7.71 20.76
C LEU A 889 -24.08 6.48 19.89
N LEU A 890 -24.50 5.39 20.51
CA LEU A 890 -24.89 4.15 19.86
C LEU A 890 -26.37 3.87 20.16
N TRP A 891 -27.09 3.35 19.17
CA TRP A 891 -28.41 2.73 19.36
C TRP A 891 -28.33 1.25 19.04
N GLU A 892 -28.74 0.40 19.98
CA GLU A 892 -28.61 -1.05 19.88
C GLU A 892 -29.95 -1.77 20.15
N ASP A 893 -30.31 -2.71 19.28
CA ASP A 893 -31.50 -3.60 19.42
C ASP A 893 -31.10 -5.08 19.63
N GLY A 894 -29.80 -5.37 19.78
CA GLY A 894 -29.23 -6.71 19.87
C GLY A 894 -28.76 -7.31 18.55
N PHE A 895 -29.06 -6.68 17.41
CA PHE A 895 -28.62 -7.10 16.07
C PHE A 895 -27.86 -6.00 15.32
N HIS A 896 -28.35 -4.75 15.42
CA HIS A 896 -27.79 -3.57 14.80
C HIS A 896 -27.12 -2.68 15.85
N VAL A 897 -26.05 -1.99 15.45
CA VAL A 897 -25.35 -0.98 16.27
C VAL A 897 -25.23 0.30 15.45
N VAL A 898 -26.10 1.27 15.73
CA VAL A 898 -26.20 2.51 14.96
C VAL A 898 -25.41 3.61 15.66
N ARG A 899 -24.12 3.75 15.30
CA ARG A 899 -23.20 4.70 15.93
C ARG A 899 -23.27 6.07 15.25
N ILE A 900 -23.23 7.15 16.03
CA ILE A 900 -22.90 8.49 15.55
C ILE A 900 -21.79 9.11 16.43
N PRO A 901 -20.79 9.79 15.85
CA PRO A 901 -19.75 10.46 16.62
C PRO A 901 -20.28 11.74 17.25
N LEU A 902 -19.77 12.03 18.45
CA LEU A 902 -20.04 13.21 19.25
C LEU A 902 -18.73 14.01 19.34
N ILE A 903 -18.75 15.26 18.89
CA ILE A 903 -17.57 16.12 18.80
C ILE A 903 -17.89 17.44 19.48
N VAL A 904 -17.14 17.82 20.53
CA VAL A 904 -17.47 18.98 21.36
C VAL A 904 -16.22 19.77 21.69
N ARG A 905 -16.29 21.10 21.60
CA ARG A 905 -15.28 22.02 22.15
C ARG A 905 -15.89 22.89 23.23
N THR A 906 -15.35 22.81 24.44
CA THR A 906 -15.75 23.66 25.58
C THR A 906 -15.13 25.04 25.43
N VAL A 907 -15.90 26.10 25.68
CA VAL A 907 -15.43 27.50 25.56
C VAL A 907 -15.98 28.36 26.70
N ILE A 908 -15.19 29.32 27.17
CA ILE A 908 -15.62 30.39 28.09
C ILE A 908 -16.03 31.61 27.26
N GLU A 909 -15.17 32.02 26.33
CA GLU A 909 -15.28 33.25 25.55
C GLU A 909 -15.22 32.97 24.04
N ASP A 910 -15.72 33.90 23.24
CA ASP A 910 -15.87 33.74 21.79
C ASP A 910 -14.60 34.18 21.03
N PHE A 911 -13.42 33.75 21.50
CA PHE A 911 -12.13 33.97 20.84
C PHE A 911 -11.44 32.67 20.41
N TYR A 912 -10.49 32.78 19.48
CA TYR A 912 -9.84 31.63 18.83
C TYR A 912 -9.04 30.77 19.82
N ALA A 913 -9.22 29.46 19.73
CA ALA A 913 -8.45 28.46 20.46
C ALA A 913 -8.11 27.30 19.51
N GLU A 914 -7.02 26.60 19.80
CA GLU A 914 -6.45 25.54 18.95
C GLU A 914 -7.51 24.50 18.54
N THR A 915 -7.50 24.15 17.25
CA THR A 915 -8.47 23.27 16.58
C THR A 915 -7.96 21.85 16.47
#